data_AF-A0A0M4EES9-F1
#
_entry.id   AF-A0A0M4EES9-F1
#
_cell.length_a   1.000
_cell.length_b   1.000
_cell.length_c   1.000
_cell.angle_alpha   90.00
_cell.angle_beta   90.00
_cell.angle_gamma   90.00
#
_symmetry.space_group_name_H-M   'P 1'
#
loop_
_entity.id
_entity.type
_entity.pdbx_description
1 polymer ?
#
loop_
_entity_poly.entity_id
_entity_poly.type
_entity_poly.pdbx_seq_one_letter_code
_entity_poly.pdbx_strand_id
1 'polypeptide(L)'
;MDFKEYRQRGKEMVDYIADYLENIRERRVFPDVSPGYMQQLLPESAPVEGEPWPKIFGDVERIIMSGVTHWQSPHMHGYFPALNSMPSLLGDMLADAINCLGFTWASSPACTELEIVVMNWLGKMIGLPDEFLHLSNNSQGGGVLQTTASEATLVCLLAGRTRAIQRFHERNPGYQDAEINARLVAYCSDQAHSSVEKAALIGLVRMRYIEADEQLAMRGKLLREAIEDDIKQGLVPFWVCATLGSTGSCSFDNLDEIGVVCREYNLWLHVDAAYAGSAFICPEFRTWLRGIERADSIAFNPSKWLMVHFDATALWVRDSTAVHRTFNVEPLYLQHENSGVAVDFMHWQIPLSRRFRALKVWFVLRSFGIKGLQRHIREGVRLAQKFEALVLADHRFELPAKRHLGLVVFRIRGDNEITERLLKRLNHRGNQHCIPSSLKGQYVIRFTITSTHTTLDDIVKDWLEIRQVATLVLDEMNITIANRVYLKDTKEKSEAFGSSLLLSNCPLSPKVVNGSFAAIFDADEFLAKTYAGIRITHQESPSMRRRVRGILMSGKQFSLDSHMDVAVVRTTLDSHSGDTNSTVNSYGRTTRDSGSSLASAAEENCIREDNEESAAEEIELLQIERRRSSNSQSSSHSHNLTPAYHFRPITLYTPQSYSRDVSSTTVNSLFTPVSHCDIYHGKRFLEPVNSLCDNSSFTSSVYHMPTPITTPTEPAAPPFDFEDYDWPAKTFGQLLLERYTCSSSLSGDGSSTGSSSLDQGGVTPTSHSHTNSLSSLNELASPLLGSFASQSQPLHSALGASRLSDSDATICSAASSLESL
;
A
#
# COMPACT_ATOMS: atom_id res chain seq x y z
N MET A 1 -27.62 -12.05 23.68
CA MET A 1 -26.27 -12.00 24.27
C MET A 1 -26.22 -11.01 25.40
N ASP A 2 -25.72 -11.43 26.57
CA ASP A 2 -25.42 -10.59 27.72
C ASP A 2 -23.89 -10.50 27.97
N PHE A 3 -23.45 -9.88 29.06
CA PHE A 3 -22.02 -9.81 29.38
C PHE A 3 -21.36 -11.15 29.76
N LYS A 4 -22.12 -12.16 30.19
CA LYS A 4 -21.59 -13.49 30.51
C LYS A 4 -21.37 -14.28 29.23
N GLU A 5 -22.35 -14.27 28.34
CA GLU A 5 -22.23 -14.87 27.00
C GLU A 5 -21.15 -14.15 26.19
N TYR A 6 -21.13 -12.81 26.14
CA TYR A 6 -20.08 -12.05 25.46
C TYR A 6 -18.66 -12.44 25.92
N ARG A 7 -18.45 -12.63 27.24
CA ARG A 7 -17.15 -13.08 27.77
C ARG A 7 -16.78 -14.52 27.39
N GLN A 8 -17.75 -15.35 27.02
CA GLN A 8 -17.49 -16.67 26.44
C GLN A 8 -17.21 -16.56 24.94
N ARG A 9 -18.06 -15.85 24.19
CA ARG A 9 -17.97 -15.73 22.73
C ARG A 9 -16.75 -14.93 22.27
N GLY A 10 -16.33 -13.95 23.06
CA GLY A 10 -15.10 -13.20 22.84
C GLY A 10 -13.83 -14.03 23.01
N LYS A 11 -13.85 -15.08 23.87
CA LYS A 11 -12.74 -16.05 23.98
C LYS A 11 -12.75 -17.00 22.79
N GLU A 12 -13.89 -17.62 22.54
CA GLU A 12 -14.14 -18.51 21.38
C GLU A 12 -13.72 -17.88 20.05
N MET A 13 -13.94 -16.57 19.88
CA MET A 13 -13.46 -15.80 18.73
C MET A 13 -11.95 -15.49 18.75
N VAL A 14 -11.34 -15.24 19.91
CA VAL A 14 -9.88 -15.02 20.04
C VAL A 14 -9.12 -16.32 19.75
N ASP A 15 -9.58 -17.44 20.30
CA ASP A 15 -9.02 -18.77 20.08
C ASP A 15 -9.09 -19.12 18.58
N TYR A 16 -10.27 -18.95 17.97
CA TYR A 16 -10.47 -19.12 16.52
C TYR A 16 -9.59 -18.21 15.66
N ILE A 17 -9.38 -16.94 16.03
CA ILE A 17 -8.51 -16.02 15.28
C ILE A 17 -7.04 -16.46 15.36
N ALA A 18 -6.60 -17.02 16.50
CA ALA A 18 -5.26 -17.58 16.63
C ALA A 18 -5.10 -18.82 15.73
N ASP A 19 -5.99 -19.81 15.85
CA ASP A 19 -6.00 -21.04 15.04
C ASP A 19 -6.06 -20.73 13.54
N TYR A 20 -6.90 -19.77 13.14
CA TYR A 20 -7.04 -19.32 11.76
C TYR A 20 -5.75 -18.71 11.19
N LEU A 21 -5.06 -17.86 11.96
CA LEU A 21 -3.84 -17.17 11.52
C LEU A 21 -2.60 -18.07 11.56
N GLU A 22 -2.52 -19.02 12.49
CA GLU A 22 -1.44 -20.01 12.56
C GLU A 22 -1.52 -21.01 11.39
N ASN A 23 -2.70 -21.58 11.15
CA ASN A 23 -2.92 -22.62 10.14
C ASN A 23 -3.25 -22.07 8.73
N ILE A 24 -3.14 -20.75 8.51
CA ILE A 24 -3.56 -20.09 7.26
C ILE A 24 -2.84 -20.59 5.98
N ARG A 25 -1.67 -21.24 6.13
CA ARG A 25 -0.93 -21.88 5.03
C ARG A 25 -1.67 -23.04 4.36
N GLU A 26 -2.56 -23.70 5.10
CA GLU A 26 -3.30 -24.86 4.63
C GLU A 26 -4.51 -24.48 3.77
N ARG A 27 -4.95 -23.21 3.84
CA ARG A 27 -6.11 -22.71 3.11
C ARG A 27 -5.75 -22.27 1.69
N ARG A 28 -6.62 -22.61 0.75
CA ARG A 28 -6.56 -22.15 -0.65
C ARG A 28 -6.69 -20.62 -0.69
N VAL A 29 -5.63 -19.91 -1.08
CA VAL A 29 -5.50 -18.44 -0.96
C VAL A 29 -6.57 -17.70 -1.75
N PHE A 30 -6.86 -18.15 -2.97
CA PHE A 30 -7.86 -17.54 -3.86
C PHE A 30 -9.04 -18.50 -4.05
N PRO A 31 -10.28 -18.12 -3.64
CA PRO A 31 -11.40 -19.04 -3.52
C PRO A 31 -11.95 -19.50 -4.88
N ASP A 32 -12.59 -20.69 -4.90
CA ASP A 32 -13.18 -21.29 -6.10
C ASP A 32 -14.69 -20.99 -6.19
N VAL A 33 -15.03 -19.70 -6.27
CA VAL A 33 -16.42 -19.23 -6.23
C VAL A 33 -16.77 -18.28 -7.37
N SER A 34 -17.98 -18.44 -7.91
CA SER A 34 -18.55 -17.53 -8.91
C SER A 34 -19.26 -16.34 -8.25
N PRO A 35 -19.34 -15.17 -8.91
CA PRO A 35 -20.15 -14.04 -8.43
C PRO A 35 -21.59 -14.47 -8.13
N GLY A 36 -22.09 -14.11 -6.95
CA GLY A 36 -23.44 -14.46 -6.49
C GLY A 36 -23.55 -15.72 -5.62
N TYR A 37 -22.50 -16.56 -5.49
CA TYR A 37 -22.56 -17.84 -4.76
C TYR A 37 -23.21 -17.75 -3.36
N MET A 38 -22.88 -16.71 -2.58
CA MET A 38 -23.35 -16.54 -1.20
C MET A 38 -24.88 -16.36 -1.11
N GLN A 39 -25.54 -15.87 -2.16
CA GLN A 39 -27.00 -15.74 -2.23
C GLN A 39 -27.72 -17.10 -2.19
N GLN A 40 -27.02 -18.19 -2.53
CA GLN A 40 -27.55 -19.56 -2.48
C GLN A 40 -27.29 -20.24 -1.12
N LEU A 41 -26.52 -19.60 -0.23
CA LEU A 41 -26.10 -20.13 1.07
C LEU A 41 -26.75 -19.41 2.27
N LEU A 42 -27.34 -18.24 2.03
CA LEU A 42 -28.02 -17.39 3.01
C LEU A 42 -29.54 -17.34 2.76
N PRO A 43 -30.37 -17.05 3.78
CA PRO A 43 -31.79 -16.74 3.59
C PRO A 43 -32.00 -15.46 2.77
N GLU A 44 -33.13 -15.36 2.06
CA GLU A 44 -33.53 -14.18 1.27
C GLU A 44 -33.86 -12.93 2.12
N SER A 45 -33.90 -13.05 3.44
CA SER A 45 -34.28 -11.98 4.37
C SER A 45 -33.64 -12.18 5.74
N ALA A 46 -33.43 -11.07 6.47
CA ALA A 46 -32.91 -11.10 7.83
C ALA A 46 -33.85 -11.86 8.78
N PRO A 47 -33.32 -12.58 9.78
CA PRO A 47 -34.15 -13.29 10.75
C PRO A 47 -34.94 -12.32 11.62
N VAL A 48 -36.21 -12.65 11.89
CA VAL A 48 -37.10 -11.85 12.77
C VAL A 48 -36.69 -11.97 14.23
N GLU A 49 -36.24 -13.15 14.63
CA GLU A 49 -35.78 -13.48 15.99
C GLU A 49 -34.26 -13.66 16.04
N GLY A 50 -33.66 -13.40 17.20
CA GLY A 50 -32.21 -13.54 17.38
C GLY A 50 -31.74 -14.98 17.27
N GLU A 51 -30.85 -15.26 16.31
CA GLU A 51 -30.33 -16.62 16.09
C GLU A 51 -29.32 -17.07 17.17
N PRO A 52 -29.28 -18.36 17.52
CA PRO A 52 -28.36 -18.87 18.54
C PRO A 52 -26.91 -18.80 18.04
N TRP A 53 -26.00 -18.28 18.88
CA TRP A 53 -24.60 -18.02 18.51
C TRP A 53 -23.87 -19.21 17.82
N PRO A 54 -24.02 -20.49 18.24
CA PRO A 54 -23.38 -21.60 17.55
C PRO A 54 -23.74 -21.74 16.07
N LYS A 55 -24.93 -21.27 15.64
CA LYS A 55 -25.29 -21.21 14.22
C LYS A 55 -24.53 -20.09 13.50
N ILE A 56 -24.55 -18.88 14.07
CA ILE A 56 -23.86 -17.69 13.54
C ILE A 56 -22.36 -17.97 13.39
N PHE A 57 -21.76 -18.61 14.40
CA PHE A 57 -20.34 -18.94 14.43
C PHE A 57 -19.97 -20.10 13.49
N GLY A 58 -20.79 -21.16 13.42
CA GLY A 58 -20.62 -22.24 12.45
C GLY A 58 -20.70 -21.79 10.98
N ASP A 59 -21.49 -20.74 10.71
CA ASP A 59 -21.63 -20.16 9.37
C ASP A 59 -20.39 -19.35 8.93
N VAL A 60 -19.46 -19.03 9.83
CA VAL A 60 -18.17 -18.39 9.47
C VAL A 60 -17.32 -19.32 8.60
N GLU A 61 -17.13 -20.58 8.99
CA GLU A 61 -16.43 -21.57 8.14
C GLU A 61 -17.33 -22.05 6.99
N ARG A 62 -18.59 -22.38 7.27
CA ARG A 62 -19.51 -22.98 6.29
C ARG A 62 -19.83 -22.06 5.10
N ILE A 63 -19.94 -20.76 5.34
CA ILE A 63 -20.29 -19.77 4.30
C ILE A 63 -19.11 -18.82 4.06
N ILE A 64 -18.67 -18.08 5.07
CA ILE A 64 -17.83 -16.90 4.85
C ILE A 64 -16.44 -17.29 4.32
N MET A 65 -15.73 -18.19 5.01
CA MET A 65 -14.37 -18.59 4.63
C MET A 65 -14.30 -19.26 3.25
N SER A 66 -15.40 -19.87 2.76
CA SER A 66 -15.45 -20.48 1.42
C SER A 66 -15.18 -19.49 0.27
N GLY A 67 -15.44 -18.20 0.48
CA GLY A 67 -15.17 -17.12 -0.49
C GLY A 67 -14.25 -16.03 0.02
N VAL A 68 -13.52 -16.24 1.13
CA VAL A 68 -12.46 -15.33 1.57
C VAL A 68 -11.21 -15.51 0.70
N THR A 69 -10.64 -14.41 0.21
CA THR A 69 -9.25 -14.41 -0.24
C THR A 69 -8.37 -14.23 0.99
N HIS A 70 -7.47 -15.17 1.29
CA HIS A 70 -6.75 -15.21 2.56
C HIS A 70 -5.55 -14.24 2.59
N TRP A 71 -5.82 -12.94 2.73
CA TRP A 71 -4.85 -11.84 2.65
C TRP A 71 -3.62 -11.92 3.60
N GLN A 72 -3.71 -12.67 4.70
CA GLN A 72 -2.58 -12.84 5.64
C GLN A 72 -1.73 -14.09 5.33
N SER A 73 -2.12 -14.90 4.34
CA SER A 73 -1.40 -16.13 3.97
C SER A 73 -0.01 -15.81 3.40
N PRO A 74 1.05 -16.57 3.76
CA PRO A 74 2.37 -16.44 3.14
C PRO A 74 2.38 -16.55 1.62
N HIS A 75 1.40 -17.26 1.05
CA HIS A 75 1.22 -17.51 -0.40
C HIS A 75 0.34 -16.45 -1.10
N MET A 76 -0.02 -15.37 -0.40
CA MET A 76 -0.68 -14.19 -0.99
C MET A 76 0.36 -13.23 -1.54
N HIS A 77 0.41 -13.05 -2.86
CA HIS A 77 1.38 -12.17 -3.53
C HIS A 77 0.71 -11.08 -4.38
N GLY A 78 -0.62 -11.05 -4.44
CA GLY A 78 -1.42 -10.04 -5.11
C GLY A 78 -1.30 -8.65 -4.45
N TYR A 79 -1.61 -7.62 -5.23
CA TYR A 79 -1.67 -6.21 -4.78
C TYR A 79 -0.40 -5.75 -4.04
N PHE A 80 -0.56 -4.98 -2.97
CA PHE A 80 0.46 -4.79 -1.94
C PHE A 80 -0.06 -5.43 -0.63
N PRO A 81 0.79 -5.65 0.39
CA PRO A 81 0.35 -6.30 1.63
C PRO A 81 -0.73 -5.48 2.33
N ALA A 82 -1.53 -6.13 3.18
CA ALA A 82 -2.54 -5.49 4.03
C ALA A 82 -2.52 -6.15 5.42
N LEU A 83 -1.39 -6.00 6.12
CA LEU A 83 -1.02 -6.88 7.23
C LEU A 83 -1.71 -6.55 8.56
N ASN A 84 -2.22 -7.58 9.23
CA ASN A 84 -2.63 -7.49 10.63
C ASN A 84 -1.50 -7.91 11.59
N SER A 85 -1.78 -7.82 12.90
CA SER A 85 -0.97 -8.41 13.97
C SER A 85 -1.77 -8.43 15.27
N MET A 86 -1.44 -9.33 16.19
CA MET A 86 -2.15 -9.45 17.47
C MET A 86 -2.24 -8.13 18.27
N PRO A 87 -1.18 -7.29 18.38
CA PRO A 87 -1.30 -5.98 19.02
C PRO A 87 -2.26 -5.02 18.29
N SER A 88 -2.35 -5.13 16.96
CA SER A 88 -3.27 -4.31 16.18
C SER A 88 -4.73 -4.73 16.38
N LEU A 89 -5.00 -6.04 16.45
CA LEU A 89 -6.33 -6.59 16.72
C LEU A 89 -6.81 -6.20 18.12
N LEU A 90 -5.97 -6.43 19.14
CA LEU A 90 -6.25 -6.02 20.53
C LEU A 90 -6.46 -4.49 20.66
N GLY A 91 -5.82 -3.70 19.80
CA GLY A 91 -5.98 -2.25 19.75
C GLY A 91 -7.36 -1.79 19.28
N ASP A 92 -7.89 -2.34 18.18
CA ASP A 92 -9.26 -2.01 17.75
C ASP A 92 -10.32 -2.70 18.61
N MET A 93 -10.09 -3.92 19.14
CA MET A 93 -10.98 -4.54 20.13
C MET A 93 -11.27 -3.61 21.33
N LEU A 94 -10.29 -2.80 21.74
CA LEU A 94 -10.46 -1.77 22.77
C LEU A 94 -11.05 -0.46 22.20
N ALA A 95 -10.67 -0.04 20.99
CA ALA A 95 -11.21 1.16 20.35
C ALA A 95 -12.73 1.04 20.10
N ASP A 96 -13.17 -0.12 19.60
CA ASP A 96 -14.56 -0.43 19.26
C ASP A 96 -15.41 -0.68 20.52
N ALA A 97 -14.80 -1.14 21.62
CA ALA A 97 -15.45 -1.24 22.93
C ALA A 97 -15.62 0.13 23.62
N ILE A 98 -14.72 1.08 23.37
CA ILE A 98 -14.85 2.48 23.82
C ILE A 98 -15.84 3.24 22.92
N ASN A 99 -15.83 2.96 21.62
CA ASN A 99 -16.68 3.53 20.57
C ASN A 99 -16.79 5.08 20.58
N CYS A 100 -15.74 5.77 21.03
CA CYS A 100 -15.74 7.23 21.07
C CYS A 100 -15.51 7.82 19.67
N LEU A 101 -16.30 8.83 19.32
CA LEU A 101 -16.05 9.67 18.15
C LEU A 101 -15.18 10.86 18.56
N GLY A 102 -14.14 11.15 17.78
CA GLY A 102 -13.20 12.24 18.05
C GLY A 102 -13.16 13.26 16.91
N PHE A 103 -14.31 13.84 16.56
CA PHE A 103 -14.45 14.81 15.47
C PHE A 103 -13.90 16.19 15.86
N THR A 104 -14.26 16.66 17.06
CA THR A 104 -13.59 17.75 17.77
C THR A 104 -12.79 17.23 18.96
N TRP A 105 -11.85 18.02 19.49
CA TRP A 105 -11.12 17.70 20.70
C TRP A 105 -12.05 17.40 21.87
N ALA A 106 -13.09 18.22 22.12
CA ALA A 106 -13.98 17.97 23.26
C ALA A 106 -14.89 16.74 23.08
N SER A 107 -15.09 16.24 21.86
CA SER A 107 -15.88 15.01 21.63
C SER A 107 -15.19 13.75 22.16
N SER A 108 -13.85 13.71 22.13
CA SER A 108 -13.03 12.74 22.86
C SER A 108 -11.56 13.19 22.87
N PRO A 109 -11.08 13.86 23.94
CA PRO A 109 -9.72 14.41 23.97
C PRO A 109 -8.65 13.33 23.75
N ALA A 110 -8.81 12.15 24.37
CA ALA A 110 -7.89 11.03 24.22
C ALA A 110 -7.78 10.52 22.76
N CYS A 111 -8.85 10.67 21.96
CA CYS A 111 -8.85 10.30 20.54
C CYS A 111 -7.97 11.24 19.70
N THR A 112 -8.01 12.55 20.00
CA THR A 112 -7.19 13.57 19.34
C THR A 112 -5.74 13.56 19.83
N GLU A 113 -5.53 13.61 21.15
CA GLU A 113 -4.20 13.75 21.77
C GLU A 113 -3.29 12.53 21.47
N LEU A 114 -3.82 11.31 21.54
CA LEU A 114 -3.03 10.13 21.21
C LEU A 114 -2.66 10.09 19.72
N GLU A 115 -3.51 10.61 18.83
CA GLU A 115 -3.21 10.68 17.40
C GLU A 115 -2.12 11.70 17.10
N ILE A 116 -2.16 12.87 17.74
CA ILE A 116 -1.09 13.89 17.69
C ILE A 116 0.25 13.26 18.09
N VAL A 117 0.30 12.54 19.22
CA VAL A 117 1.50 11.86 19.71
C VAL A 117 1.98 10.77 18.74
N VAL A 118 1.07 9.92 18.26
CA VAL A 118 1.40 8.79 17.36
C VAL A 118 1.85 9.27 15.98
N MET A 119 1.23 10.32 15.43
CA MET A 119 1.64 10.90 14.15
C MET A 119 2.97 11.64 14.24
N ASN A 120 3.28 12.24 15.40
CA ASN A 120 4.62 12.76 15.69
C ASN A 120 5.67 11.63 15.80
N TRP A 121 5.33 10.48 16.39
CA TRP A 121 6.22 9.32 16.43
C TRP A 121 6.45 8.74 15.03
N LEU A 122 5.40 8.51 14.25
CA LEU A 122 5.49 7.97 12.89
C LEU A 122 6.28 8.90 11.95
N GLY A 123 6.06 10.21 12.00
CA GLY A 123 6.80 11.18 11.19
C GLY A 123 8.30 11.16 11.49
N LYS A 124 8.68 11.15 12.78
CA LYS A 124 10.08 10.99 13.22
C LYS A 124 10.66 9.61 12.87
N MET A 125 9.85 8.56 12.87
CA MET A 125 10.25 7.21 12.46
C MET A 125 10.61 7.12 10.99
N ILE A 126 9.88 7.76 10.07
CA ILE A 126 10.24 7.78 8.65
C ILE A 126 11.27 8.88 8.30
N GLY A 127 11.43 9.87 9.17
CA GLY A 127 12.41 10.96 9.01
C GLY A 127 11.86 12.16 8.25
N LEU A 128 10.61 12.55 8.51
CA LEU A 128 10.07 13.82 8.01
C LEU A 128 10.76 15.03 8.68
N PRO A 129 10.85 16.17 7.97
CA PRO A 129 11.12 17.47 8.57
C PRO A 129 10.14 17.84 9.70
N ASP A 130 10.61 18.62 10.68
CA ASP A 130 9.80 19.00 11.85
C ASP A 130 8.56 19.85 11.49
N GLU A 131 8.54 20.54 10.32
CA GLU A 131 7.36 21.30 9.86
C GLU A 131 6.18 20.42 9.40
N PHE A 132 6.34 19.10 9.32
CA PHE A 132 5.21 18.17 9.15
C PHE A 132 4.63 17.70 10.50
N LEU A 133 5.28 18.02 11.62
CA LEU A 133 4.94 17.49 12.93
C LEU A 133 4.13 18.50 13.73
N HIS A 134 3.25 18.01 14.61
CA HIS A 134 2.51 18.83 15.56
C HIS A 134 3.48 19.31 16.66
N LEU A 135 4.17 20.43 16.41
CA LEU A 135 5.20 21.00 17.28
C LEU A 135 4.94 22.49 17.51
N SER A 136 4.61 22.83 18.77
CA SER A 136 4.04 24.11 19.22
C SER A 136 4.82 25.38 18.89
N ASN A 137 6.12 25.28 18.62
CA ASN A 137 7.00 26.46 18.65
C ASN A 137 7.35 27.04 17.27
N ASN A 138 7.01 26.36 16.17
CA ASN A 138 7.26 26.86 14.79
C ASN A 138 6.49 26.10 13.67
N SER A 139 5.80 24.99 13.96
CA SER A 139 5.13 24.21 12.91
C SER A 139 3.70 24.69 12.65
N GLN A 140 3.36 24.87 11.37
CA GLN A 140 1.97 25.05 10.90
C GLN A 140 1.38 23.74 10.34
N GLY A 141 2.18 22.68 10.31
CA GLY A 141 1.81 21.37 9.82
C GLY A 141 1.44 20.39 10.93
N GLY A 142 1.17 19.16 10.52
CA GLY A 142 0.79 18.08 11.41
C GLY A 142 0.36 16.83 10.66
N GLY A 143 0.06 15.77 11.41
CA GLY A 143 -0.39 14.50 10.88
C GLY A 143 -1.77 14.06 11.39
N VAL A 144 -2.54 13.40 10.51
CA VAL A 144 -3.90 12.86 10.77
C VAL A 144 -4.04 11.44 10.19
N LEU A 145 -4.79 10.57 10.87
CA LEU A 145 -5.11 9.21 10.40
C LEU A 145 -6.39 9.18 9.55
N GLN A 146 -6.21 9.07 8.24
CA GLN A 146 -7.25 8.85 7.24
C GLN A 146 -7.58 7.35 7.09
N THR A 147 -8.68 7.02 6.42
CA THR A 147 -9.03 5.62 6.10
C THR A 147 -8.08 5.07 5.03
N THR A 148 -7.96 5.79 3.90
CA THR A 148 -7.22 5.35 2.71
C THR A 148 -6.25 6.40 2.15
N ALA A 149 -5.21 5.95 1.42
CA ALA A 149 -4.36 6.83 0.60
C ALA A 149 -5.17 7.60 -0.45
N SER A 150 -6.25 7.01 -0.95
CA SER A 150 -7.17 7.65 -1.90
C SER A 150 -7.86 8.87 -1.30
N GLU A 151 -8.33 8.78 -0.06
CA GLU A 151 -8.85 9.93 0.69
C GLU A 151 -7.76 10.95 0.99
N ALA A 152 -6.56 10.52 1.41
CA ALA A 152 -5.46 11.43 1.69
C ALA A 152 -5.04 12.24 0.44
N THR A 153 -4.94 11.58 -0.72
CA THR A 153 -4.68 12.21 -2.03
C THR A 153 -5.78 13.20 -2.39
N LEU A 154 -7.06 12.83 -2.21
CA LEU A 154 -8.20 13.69 -2.49
C LEU A 154 -8.23 14.91 -1.54
N VAL A 155 -7.99 14.72 -0.24
CA VAL A 155 -7.86 15.80 0.75
C VAL A 155 -6.77 16.80 0.33
N CYS A 156 -5.60 16.31 -0.09
CA CYS A 156 -4.50 17.18 -0.57
C CYS A 156 -4.79 17.85 -1.92
N LEU A 157 -5.48 17.17 -2.86
CA LEU A 157 -5.89 17.76 -4.13
C LEU A 157 -6.93 18.88 -3.91
N LEU A 158 -7.90 18.66 -3.03
CA LEU A 158 -8.90 19.67 -2.66
C LEU A 158 -8.26 20.85 -1.92
N ALA A 159 -7.31 20.61 -0.99
CA ALA A 159 -6.55 21.67 -0.32
C ALA A 159 -5.71 22.51 -1.29
N GLY A 160 -4.99 21.86 -2.21
CA GLY A 160 -4.28 22.52 -3.30
C GLY A 160 -5.22 23.34 -4.19
N ARG A 161 -6.39 22.80 -4.54
CA ARG A 161 -7.42 23.45 -5.37
C ARG A 161 -7.94 24.73 -4.71
N THR A 162 -8.29 24.68 -3.42
CA THR A 162 -8.72 25.86 -2.64
C THR A 162 -7.63 26.93 -2.60
N ARG A 163 -6.37 26.54 -2.35
CA ARG A 163 -5.20 27.45 -2.36
C ARG A 163 -4.99 28.09 -3.74
N ALA A 164 -5.21 27.34 -4.82
CA ALA A 164 -5.08 27.80 -6.20
C ALA A 164 -6.18 28.79 -6.60
N ILE A 165 -7.44 28.49 -6.25
CA ILE A 165 -8.59 29.36 -6.51
C ILE A 165 -8.40 30.71 -5.82
N GLN A 166 -8.00 30.71 -4.54
CA GLN A 166 -7.69 31.95 -3.80
C GLN A 166 -6.59 32.79 -4.49
N ARG A 167 -5.46 32.17 -4.83
CA ARG A 167 -4.34 32.84 -5.55
C ARG A 167 -4.72 33.37 -6.93
N PHE A 168 -5.73 32.79 -7.57
CA PHE A 168 -6.26 33.28 -8.84
C PHE A 168 -7.13 34.52 -8.62
N HIS A 169 -8.05 34.51 -7.64
CA HIS A 169 -8.87 35.66 -7.23
C HIS A 169 -8.03 36.87 -6.83
N GLU A 170 -6.94 36.67 -6.08
CA GLU A 170 -5.98 37.70 -5.67
C GLU A 170 -5.38 38.50 -6.85
N ARG A 171 -5.40 37.92 -8.07
CA ARG A 171 -4.89 38.53 -9.31
C ARG A 171 -5.99 38.86 -10.33
N ASN A 172 -7.13 38.19 -10.24
CA ASN A 172 -8.23 38.23 -11.21
C ASN A 172 -9.59 38.24 -10.46
N PRO A 173 -9.96 39.33 -9.79
CA PRO A 173 -11.24 39.42 -9.08
C PRO A 173 -12.43 39.35 -10.05
N GLY A 174 -13.52 38.71 -9.62
CA GLY A 174 -14.81 38.69 -10.33
C GLY A 174 -15.15 37.39 -11.05
N TYR A 175 -14.18 36.50 -11.28
CA TYR A 175 -14.45 35.13 -11.73
C TYR A 175 -15.17 34.32 -10.63
N GLN A 176 -15.89 33.27 -11.02
CA GLN A 176 -16.47 32.30 -10.09
C GLN A 176 -15.52 31.11 -9.89
N ASP A 177 -15.51 30.51 -8.68
CA ASP A 177 -14.67 29.36 -8.33
C ASP A 177 -14.76 28.20 -9.34
N ALA A 178 -15.94 27.95 -9.91
CA ALA A 178 -16.15 26.94 -10.94
C ALA A 178 -15.46 27.26 -12.27
N GLU A 179 -15.41 28.54 -12.67
CA GLU A 179 -14.71 29.00 -13.89
C GLU A 179 -13.20 28.95 -13.73
N ILE A 180 -12.71 29.22 -12.51
CA ILE A 180 -11.30 29.07 -12.15
C ILE A 180 -10.93 27.58 -12.15
N ASN A 181 -11.74 26.74 -11.49
CA ASN A 181 -11.54 25.30 -11.45
C ASN A 181 -11.50 24.65 -12.85
N ALA A 182 -12.34 25.12 -13.79
CA ALA A 182 -12.31 24.65 -15.18
C ALA A 182 -10.98 24.93 -15.93
N ARG A 183 -10.14 25.84 -15.42
CA ARG A 183 -8.79 26.15 -15.93
C ARG A 183 -7.68 25.40 -15.18
N LEU A 184 -7.95 24.86 -13.99
CA LEU A 184 -6.95 24.19 -13.16
C LEU A 184 -6.48 22.88 -13.81
N VAL A 185 -5.16 22.66 -13.77
CA VAL A 185 -4.52 21.40 -14.20
C VAL A 185 -3.56 20.86 -13.14
N ALA A 186 -3.69 19.57 -12.89
CA ALA A 186 -2.92 18.78 -11.96
C ALA A 186 -2.09 17.72 -12.71
N TYR A 187 -0.98 17.28 -12.12
CA TYR A 187 0.00 16.39 -12.76
C TYR A 187 0.28 15.15 -11.93
N CYS A 188 0.59 14.04 -12.60
CA CYS A 188 1.17 12.86 -11.97
C CYS A 188 1.95 12.00 -12.98
N SER A 189 2.75 11.06 -12.48
CA SER A 189 3.39 10.01 -13.26
C SER A 189 2.35 9.14 -13.99
N ASP A 190 2.64 8.68 -15.20
CA ASP A 190 1.83 7.64 -15.88
C ASP A 190 1.84 6.29 -15.13
N GLN A 191 2.74 6.13 -14.15
CA GLN A 191 2.80 4.99 -13.21
C GLN A 191 2.03 5.23 -11.90
N ALA A 192 1.38 6.39 -11.73
CA ALA A 192 0.67 6.75 -10.51
C ALA A 192 -0.53 5.80 -10.25
N HIS A 193 -0.93 5.68 -8.98
CA HIS A 193 -2.10 4.88 -8.63
C HIS A 193 -3.39 5.56 -9.10
N SER A 194 -4.38 4.78 -9.55
CA SER A 194 -5.66 5.29 -10.09
C SER A 194 -6.51 6.09 -9.10
N SER A 195 -6.13 6.14 -7.82
CA SER A 195 -6.68 7.11 -6.87
C SER A 195 -6.36 8.56 -7.23
N VAL A 196 -5.25 8.85 -7.93
CA VAL A 196 -4.89 10.20 -8.35
C VAL A 196 -5.82 10.69 -9.46
N GLU A 197 -6.08 9.85 -10.46
CA GLU A 197 -7.12 10.09 -11.47
C GLU A 197 -8.49 10.27 -10.81
N LYS A 198 -8.88 9.33 -9.94
CA LYS A 198 -10.17 9.37 -9.26
C LYS A 198 -10.34 10.60 -8.36
N ALA A 199 -9.26 11.09 -7.75
CA ALA A 199 -9.27 12.34 -6.99
C ALA A 199 -9.50 13.56 -7.89
N ALA A 200 -8.89 13.60 -9.09
CA ALA A 200 -9.14 14.65 -10.06
C ALA A 200 -10.56 14.60 -10.65
N LEU A 201 -11.10 13.41 -10.93
CA LEU A 201 -12.49 13.20 -11.35
C LEU A 201 -13.49 13.69 -10.30
N ILE A 202 -13.27 13.39 -9.02
CA ILE A 202 -14.12 13.89 -7.91
C ILE A 202 -13.92 15.41 -7.69
N GLY A 203 -12.69 15.91 -7.85
CA GLY A 203 -12.37 17.33 -7.76
C GLY A 203 -12.86 18.18 -8.93
N LEU A 204 -13.32 17.55 -10.03
CA LEU A 204 -13.62 18.16 -11.33
C LEU A 204 -12.42 18.95 -11.90
N VAL A 205 -11.23 18.38 -11.78
CA VAL A 205 -9.93 18.97 -12.17
C VAL A 205 -9.37 18.24 -13.40
N ARG A 206 -8.66 18.96 -14.28
CA ARG A 206 -7.92 18.34 -15.40
C ARG A 206 -6.69 17.62 -14.86
N MET A 207 -6.53 16.32 -15.14
CA MET A 207 -5.31 15.57 -14.85
C MET A 207 -4.47 15.41 -16.13
N ARG A 208 -3.17 15.70 -16.05
CA ARG A 208 -2.20 15.45 -17.13
C ARG A 208 -1.14 14.48 -16.63
N TYR A 209 -1.08 13.32 -17.28
CA TYR A 209 -0.04 12.32 -17.04
C TYR A 209 1.29 12.78 -17.66
N ILE A 210 2.38 12.57 -16.94
CA ILE A 210 3.76 12.75 -17.39
C ILE A 210 4.34 11.36 -17.67
N GLU A 211 4.90 11.14 -18.86
CA GLU A 211 5.55 9.87 -19.18
C GLU A 211 6.76 9.65 -18.25
N ALA A 212 6.85 8.45 -17.67
CA ALA A 212 7.99 8.04 -16.86
C ALA A 212 9.19 7.59 -17.71
N ASP A 213 10.41 7.69 -17.17
CA ASP A 213 11.65 7.26 -17.84
C ASP A 213 11.79 5.72 -17.94
N GLU A 214 12.94 5.20 -18.41
CA GLU A 214 13.17 3.75 -18.51
C GLU A 214 13.24 3.05 -17.14
N GLN A 215 13.37 3.81 -16.04
CA GLN A 215 13.31 3.32 -14.66
C GLN A 215 11.90 3.45 -14.09
N LEU A 216 10.91 3.83 -14.92
CA LEU A 216 9.51 4.04 -14.57
C LEU A 216 9.34 5.14 -13.52
N ALA A 217 10.20 6.17 -13.52
CA ALA A 217 10.12 7.35 -12.66
C ALA A 217 9.71 8.61 -13.45
N MET A 218 8.81 9.42 -12.89
CA MET A 218 8.58 10.80 -13.36
C MET A 218 9.79 11.67 -13.03
N ARG A 219 10.16 12.54 -13.98
CA ARG A 219 11.38 13.38 -13.94
C ARG A 219 11.04 14.86 -14.10
N GLY A 220 11.86 15.72 -13.50
CA GLY A 220 11.58 17.17 -13.44
C GLY A 220 11.52 17.85 -14.82
N LYS A 221 12.26 17.33 -15.80
CA LYS A 221 12.28 17.88 -17.18
C LYS A 221 10.90 17.81 -17.84
N LEU A 222 10.33 16.60 -17.99
CA LEU A 222 9.06 16.41 -18.68
C LEU A 222 7.88 17.07 -17.93
N LEU A 223 7.94 17.09 -16.60
CA LEU A 223 6.99 17.84 -15.76
C LEU A 223 7.04 19.35 -16.06
N ARG A 224 8.24 19.95 -16.15
CA ARG A 224 8.42 21.36 -16.51
C ARG A 224 7.87 21.66 -17.91
N GLU A 225 8.25 20.87 -18.90
CA GLU A 225 7.81 21.05 -20.30
C GLU A 225 6.28 21.00 -20.40
N ALA A 226 5.63 20.08 -19.67
CA ALA A 226 4.18 20.03 -19.56
C ALA A 226 3.57 21.29 -18.91
N ILE A 227 4.09 21.73 -17.77
CA ILE A 227 3.65 22.93 -17.04
C ILE A 227 3.74 24.18 -17.93
N GLU A 228 4.85 24.36 -18.64
CA GLU A 228 5.04 25.49 -19.55
C GLU A 228 4.05 25.48 -20.72
N ASP A 229 3.78 24.31 -21.31
CA ASP A 229 2.81 24.18 -22.39
C ASP A 229 1.36 24.40 -21.94
N ASP A 230 1.01 24.04 -20.71
CA ASP A 230 -0.32 24.33 -20.15
C ASP A 230 -0.48 25.82 -19.84
N ILE A 231 0.57 26.50 -19.37
CA ILE A 231 0.59 27.97 -19.21
C ILE A 231 0.43 28.66 -20.57
N LYS A 232 1.11 28.20 -21.63
CA LYS A 232 0.94 28.72 -23.01
C LYS A 232 -0.50 28.57 -23.52
N GLN A 233 -1.23 27.56 -23.06
CA GLN A 233 -2.66 27.33 -23.36
C GLN A 233 -3.63 28.10 -22.45
N GLY A 234 -3.14 28.90 -21.49
CA GLY A 234 -3.97 29.66 -20.56
C GLY A 234 -4.63 28.81 -19.45
N LEU A 235 -4.12 27.60 -19.21
CA LEU A 235 -4.45 26.80 -18.04
C LEU A 235 -3.67 27.27 -16.81
N VAL A 236 -4.07 26.79 -15.64
CA VAL A 236 -3.49 27.14 -14.35
C VAL A 236 -2.95 25.88 -13.66
N PRO A 237 -1.65 25.57 -13.84
CA PRO A 237 -0.95 24.57 -13.05
C PRO A 237 -1.11 24.85 -11.56
N PHE A 238 -1.42 23.83 -10.74
CA PHE A 238 -1.52 24.04 -9.29
C PHE A 238 -1.09 22.88 -8.38
N TRP A 239 -1.02 21.63 -8.87
CA TRP A 239 -0.83 20.45 -8.01
C TRP A 239 -0.10 19.31 -8.72
N VAL A 240 0.78 18.59 -8.01
CA VAL A 240 1.55 17.46 -8.52
C VAL A 240 1.50 16.30 -7.52
N CYS A 241 1.27 15.08 -8.00
CA CYS A 241 1.52 13.84 -7.25
C CYS A 241 2.88 13.26 -7.66
N ALA A 242 3.79 13.10 -6.70
CA ALA A 242 4.98 12.28 -6.83
C ALA A 242 4.77 10.93 -6.11
N THR A 243 5.04 9.83 -6.80
CA THR A 243 4.78 8.46 -6.33
C THR A 243 6.08 7.82 -5.86
N LEU A 244 6.14 7.42 -4.58
CA LEU A 244 7.24 6.66 -4.01
C LEU A 244 6.79 5.21 -3.79
N GLY A 245 7.20 4.32 -4.70
CA GLY A 245 6.76 2.93 -4.73
C GLY A 245 5.46 2.75 -5.52
N SER A 246 5.53 3.01 -6.84
CA SER A 246 4.43 2.88 -7.79
C SER A 246 3.72 1.51 -7.75
N THR A 247 2.46 1.47 -8.17
CA THR A 247 1.66 0.24 -8.03
C THR A 247 2.11 -0.88 -8.97
N GLY A 248 2.50 -0.54 -10.21
CA GLY A 248 2.94 -1.52 -11.20
C GLY A 248 4.23 -2.23 -10.80
N SER A 249 5.31 -1.46 -10.58
CA SER A 249 6.69 -1.96 -10.47
C SER A 249 7.42 -1.59 -9.16
N CYS A 250 6.81 -0.80 -8.27
CA CYS A 250 7.48 -0.17 -7.13
C CYS A 250 8.65 0.76 -7.55
N SER A 251 8.47 1.48 -8.66
CA SER A 251 9.34 2.60 -9.07
C SER A 251 9.14 3.83 -8.18
N PHE A 252 10.07 4.79 -8.25
CA PHE A 252 10.09 5.99 -7.41
C PHE A 252 10.32 7.23 -8.29
N ASP A 253 9.33 8.12 -8.32
CA ASP A 253 9.45 9.42 -9.00
C ASP A 253 10.57 10.26 -8.36
N ASN A 254 11.30 11.05 -9.16
CA ASN A 254 12.47 11.79 -8.67
C ASN A 254 12.06 13.06 -7.89
N LEU A 255 11.76 12.87 -6.61
CA LEU A 255 11.25 13.90 -5.70
C LEU A 255 12.19 15.12 -5.54
N ASP A 256 13.51 14.95 -5.70
CA ASP A 256 14.49 16.04 -5.64
C ASP A 256 14.30 16.97 -6.86
N GLU A 257 14.23 16.41 -8.07
CA GLU A 257 13.92 17.17 -9.30
C GLU A 257 12.52 17.78 -9.29
N ILE A 258 11.50 16.99 -8.96
CA ILE A 258 10.09 17.40 -8.95
C ILE A 258 9.86 18.51 -7.91
N GLY A 259 10.49 18.42 -6.74
CA GLY A 259 10.40 19.41 -5.68
C GLY A 259 10.95 20.78 -6.08
N VAL A 260 11.97 20.85 -6.94
CA VAL A 260 12.45 22.13 -7.49
C VAL A 260 11.41 22.75 -8.43
N VAL A 261 10.88 21.95 -9.37
CA VAL A 261 9.86 22.41 -10.34
C VAL A 261 8.59 22.88 -9.61
N CYS A 262 8.10 22.12 -8.64
CA CYS A 262 6.91 22.51 -7.87
C CYS A 262 7.11 23.82 -7.11
N ARG A 263 8.31 24.07 -6.56
CA ARG A 263 8.63 25.33 -5.87
C ARG A 263 8.70 26.52 -6.81
N GLU A 264 9.24 26.36 -8.01
CA GLU A 264 9.38 27.43 -9.01
C GLU A 264 8.02 27.92 -9.54
N TYR A 265 7.13 26.99 -9.93
CA TYR A 265 5.78 27.33 -10.39
C TYR A 265 4.75 27.44 -9.23
N ASN A 266 5.21 27.35 -7.98
CA ASN A 266 4.41 27.48 -6.75
C ASN A 266 3.23 26.48 -6.65
N LEU A 267 3.46 25.25 -7.11
CA LEU A 267 2.50 24.15 -7.12
C LEU A 267 2.49 23.42 -5.77
N TRP A 268 1.32 22.91 -5.37
CA TRP A 268 1.22 21.97 -4.26
C TRP A 268 1.85 20.63 -4.63
N LEU A 269 2.84 20.17 -3.86
CA LEU A 269 3.45 18.86 -4.06
C LEU A 269 2.93 17.85 -3.01
N HIS A 270 2.18 16.87 -3.49
CA HIS A 270 1.73 15.71 -2.72
C HIS A 270 2.61 14.50 -3.02
N VAL A 271 3.02 13.78 -1.98
CA VAL A 271 3.79 12.53 -2.10
C VAL A 271 2.91 11.34 -1.71
N ASP A 272 2.54 10.50 -2.68
CA ASP A 272 1.95 9.19 -2.42
C ASP A 272 3.07 8.18 -2.17
N ALA A 273 3.26 7.81 -0.91
CA ALA A 273 4.18 6.76 -0.49
C ALA A 273 3.43 5.53 0.07
N ALA A 274 2.18 5.28 -0.34
CA ALA A 274 1.24 4.34 0.28
C ALA A 274 1.88 3.00 0.71
N TYR A 275 2.69 2.38 -0.14
CA TYR A 275 3.45 1.17 0.22
C TYR A 275 4.85 1.49 0.79
N ALA A 276 5.70 2.20 0.04
CA ALA A 276 7.11 2.36 0.37
C ALA A 276 7.38 3.21 1.62
N GLY A 277 6.43 4.06 2.05
CA GLY A 277 6.57 4.89 3.26
C GLY A 277 6.77 4.07 4.53
N SER A 278 6.22 2.84 4.59
CA SER A 278 6.51 1.91 5.69
C SER A 278 7.97 1.49 5.75
N ALA A 279 8.70 1.50 4.62
CA ALA A 279 10.10 1.12 4.55
C ALA A 279 11.06 2.23 5.02
N PHE A 280 10.66 3.50 4.96
CA PHE A 280 11.48 4.65 5.39
C PHE A 280 11.78 4.67 6.90
N ILE A 281 11.15 3.78 7.69
CA ILE A 281 11.58 3.49 9.07
C ILE A 281 13.00 2.91 9.14
N CYS A 282 13.49 2.31 8.04
CA CYS A 282 14.85 1.84 7.85
C CYS A 282 15.67 2.96 7.17
N PRO A 283 16.71 3.53 7.80
CA PRO A 283 17.46 4.66 7.25
C PRO A 283 18.02 4.44 5.84
N GLU A 284 18.42 3.21 5.51
CA GLU A 284 18.97 2.82 4.21
C GLU A 284 17.98 2.97 3.04
N PHE A 285 16.67 3.01 3.29
CA PHE A 285 15.63 3.21 2.27
C PHE A 285 15.17 4.67 2.16
N ARG A 286 15.66 5.58 3.03
CA ARG A 286 15.32 7.01 2.97
C ARG A 286 15.99 7.76 1.82
N THR A 287 16.81 7.09 1.01
CA THR A 287 17.43 7.66 -0.20
C THR A 287 16.37 8.16 -1.20
N TRP A 288 15.24 7.48 -1.31
CA TRP A 288 14.08 7.87 -2.12
C TRP A 288 13.23 9.01 -1.53
N LEU A 289 13.50 9.43 -0.28
CA LEU A 289 12.79 10.51 0.41
C LEU A 289 13.51 11.87 0.27
N ARG A 290 14.61 11.95 -0.48
CA ARG A 290 15.32 13.21 -0.77
C ARG A 290 14.42 14.16 -1.56
N GLY A 291 14.31 15.41 -1.13
CA GLY A 291 13.39 16.40 -1.71
C GLY A 291 12.07 16.55 -0.91
N ILE A 292 11.82 15.71 0.10
CA ILE A 292 10.62 15.81 0.96
C ILE A 292 10.49 17.17 1.65
N GLU A 293 11.59 17.87 1.90
CA GLU A 293 11.63 19.23 2.45
C GLU A 293 11.02 20.30 1.54
N ARG A 294 10.66 19.94 0.30
CA ARG A 294 9.97 20.81 -0.67
C ARG A 294 8.49 20.49 -0.84
N ALA A 295 8.03 19.34 -0.34
CA ALA A 295 6.62 18.94 -0.43
C ALA A 295 5.70 19.79 0.47
N ASP A 296 4.41 19.79 0.15
CA ASP A 296 3.33 20.35 0.97
C ASP A 296 2.61 19.22 1.76
N SER A 297 2.61 17.98 1.25
CA SER A 297 2.01 16.84 1.94
C SER A 297 2.61 15.48 1.55
N ILE A 298 2.50 14.49 2.44
CA ILE A 298 2.89 13.08 2.21
C ILE A 298 1.91 12.14 2.89
N ALA A 299 1.55 11.04 2.22
CA ALA A 299 0.73 9.97 2.79
C ALA A 299 1.41 8.60 2.66
N PHE A 300 1.32 7.76 3.69
CA PHE A 300 1.60 6.32 3.57
C PHE A 300 0.63 5.45 4.39
N ASN A 301 0.59 4.15 4.11
CA ASN A 301 -0.30 3.22 4.80
C ASN A 301 0.47 2.35 5.82
N PRO A 302 0.38 2.64 7.12
CA PRO A 302 0.58 1.62 8.15
C PRO A 302 -0.26 0.36 7.87
N SER A 303 -1.47 0.55 7.32
CA SER A 303 -2.38 -0.51 6.84
C SER A 303 -1.88 -1.36 5.67
N LYS A 304 -0.73 -1.06 5.07
CA LYS A 304 -0.09 -1.98 4.11
C LYS A 304 0.96 -2.85 4.79
N TRP A 305 2.08 -2.26 5.18
CA TRP A 305 3.33 -2.99 5.48
C TRP A 305 3.93 -2.67 6.87
N LEU A 306 3.15 -2.04 7.76
CA LEU A 306 3.57 -1.75 9.14
C LEU A 306 2.81 -2.59 10.19
N MET A 307 2.16 -3.69 9.76
CA MET A 307 1.44 -4.65 10.62
C MET A 307 0.27 -4.07 11.44
N VAL A 308 -0.21 -2.87 11.09
CA VAL A 308 -1.48 -2.32 11.57
C VAL A 308 -2.56 -2.79 10.60
N HIS A 309 -3.60 -3.48 11.05
CA HIS A 309 -4.66 -3.91 10.12
C HIS A 309 -5.48 -2.72 9.59
N PHE A 310 -6.06 -2.86 8.40
CA PHE A 310 -6.92 -1.85 7.77
C PHE A 310 -8.15 -1.51 8.65
N ASP A 311 -8.63 -0.27 8.74
CA ASP A 311 -8.13 0.96 8.15
C ASP A 311 -7.04 1.65 9.00
N ALA A 312 -6.01 2.20 8.32
CA ALA A 312 -4.99 3.08 8.90
C ALA A 312 -4.12 3.69 7.78
N THR A 313 -4.39 4.93 7.38
CA THR A 313 -3.52 5.72 6.48
C THR A 313 -3.00 6.94 7.23
N ALA A 314 -1.69 7.14 7.22
CA ALA A 314 -1.02 8.24 7.88
C ALA A 314 -0.73 9.35 6.86
N LEU A 315 -1.42 10.49 6.99
CA LEU A 315 -1.25 11.69 6.17
C LEU A 315 -0.57 12.78 7.00
N TRP A 316 0.44 13.44 6.45
CA TRP A 316 1.00 14.68 6.98
C TRP A 316 0.86 15.82 5.97
N VAL A 317 0.65 17.03 6.47
CA VAL A 317 0.69 18.28 5.70
C VAL A 317 1.62 19.28 6.39
N ARG A 318 2.31 20.11 5.62
CA ARG A 318 3.25 21.14 6.12
C ARG A 318 2.55 22.44 6.54
N ASP A 319 1.39 22.70 5.93
CA ASP A 319 0.53 23.85 6.22
C ASP A 319 -0.91 23.33 6.32
N SER A 320 -1.39 23.19 7.55
CA SER A 320 -2.74 22.73 7.84
C SER A 320 -3.82 23.76 7.49
N THR A 321 -3.46 25.05 7.35
CA THR A 321 -4.39 26.16 7.07
C THR A 321 -5.16 25.94 5.77
N ALA A 322 -4.50 25.40 4.75
CA ALA A 322 -5.12 25.12 3.45
C ALA A 322 -6.12 23.94 3.51
N VAL A 323 -5.83 22.92 4.34
CA VAL A 323 -6.76 21.81 4.59
C VAL A 323 -7.95 22.31 5.39
N HIS A 324 -7.69 23.00 6.50
CA HIS A 324 -8.72 23.60 7.35
C HIS A 324 -9.66 24.50 6.54
N ARG A 325 -9.14 25.45 5.75
CA ARG A 325 -9.96 26.32 4.87
C ARG A 325 -10.81 25.55 3.85
N THR A 326 -10.43 24.33 3.48
CA THR A 326 -11.16 23.51 2.51
C THR A 326 -12.34 22.76 3.13
N PHE A 327 -12.25 22.40 4.43
CA PHE A 327 -13.25 21.59 5.14
C PHE A 327 -13.87 22.29 6.35
N ASN A 328 -13.65 23.60 6.52
CA ASN A 328 -14.19 24.32 7.66
C ASN A 328 -15.71 24.52 7.57
N VAL A 329 -16.42 24.06 8.61
CA VAL A 329 -17.82 24.37 8.89
C VAL A 329 -17.96 24.52 10.41
N GLU A 330 -18.55 25.63 10.86
CA GLU A 330 -18.56 26.02 12.28
C GLU A 330 -19.99 26.08 12.89
N PRO A 331 -20.85 25.06 12.72
CA PRO A 331 -22.19 25.10 13.31
C PRO A 331 -22.09 25.07 14.85
N LEU A 332 -22.95 25.84 15.52
CA LEU A 332 -22.92 26.05 16.98
C LEU A 332 -22.89 24.74 17.80
N TYR A 333 -23.51 23.65 17.32
CA TYR A 333 -23.53 22.36 18.00
C TYR A 333 -22.21 21.55 17.92
N LEU A 334 -21.18 22.06 17.23
CA LEU A 334 -19.82 21.50 17.23
C LEU A 334 -18.80 22.39 17.95
N GLN A 335 -19.16 23.63 18.30
CA GLN A 335 -18.26 24.58 18.94
C GLN A 335 -18.02 24.23 20.42
N HIS A 336 -16.83 24.51 20.95
CA HIS A 336 -16.49 24.30 22.35
C HIS A 336 -15.45 25.30 22.87
N GLU A 337 -15.27 25.37 24.19
CA GLU A 337 -14.42 26.36 24.88
C GLU A 337 -12.97 26.42 24.36
N ASN A 338 -12.43 25.30 23.86
CA ASN A 338 -11.07 25.20 23.32
C ASN A 338 -10.99 25.34 21.78
N SER A 339 -12.06 25.72 21.08
CA SER A 339 -12.05 25.82 19.61
C SER A 339 -11.10 26.93 19.16
N GLY A 340 -10.28 26.64 18.14
CA GLY A 340 -9.19 27.53 17.70
C GLY A 340 -7.90 27.46 18.56
N VAL A 341 -7.90 26.71 19.67
CA VAL A 341 -6.70 26.38 20.46
C VAL A 341 -6.34 24.90 20.32
N ALA A 342 -7.34 24.01 20.37
CA ALA A 342 -7.19 22.58 20.16
C ALA A 342 -7.30 22.18 18.67
N VAL A 343 -6.77 21.00 18.33
CA VAL A 343 -6.83 20.46 16.95
C VAL A 343 -8.15 19.71 16.73
N ASP A 344 -9.07 20.35 16.03
CA ASP A 344 -10.35 19.74 15.62
C ASP A 344 -10.18 18.99 14.28
N PHE A 345 -9.86 17.69 14.37
CA PHE A 345 -9.53 16.85 13.21
C PHE A 345 -10.65 16.71 12.17
N MET A 346 -11.90 17.07 12.46
CA MET A 346 -12.95 17.18 11.45
C MET A 346 -12.58 18.13 10.29
N HIS A 347 -11.79 19.18 10.55
CA HIS A 347 -11.32 20.12 9.52
C HIS A 347 -10.13 19.58 8.70
N TRP A 348 -9.66 18.37 9.00
CA TRP A 348 -8.50 17.72 8.36
C TRP A 348 -8.91 16.53 7.45
N GLN A 349 -10.21 16.28 7.28
CA GLN A 349 -10.76 15.13 6.56
C GLN A 349 -12.10 15.48 5.88
N ILE A 350 -12.65 14.55 5.10
CA ILE A 350 -13.92 14.74 4.38
C ILE A 350 -15.18 14.50 5.26
N PRO A 351 -15.28 13.42 6.08
CA PRO A 351 -16.44 13.20 6.94
C PRO A 351 -16.34 13.96 8.26
N LEU A 352 -17.46 14.19 8.95
CA LEU A 352 -17.46 14.72 10.32
C LEU A 352 -16.88 13.68 11.30
N SER A 353 -17.57 12.55 11.47
CA SER A 353 -17.23 11.53 12.47
C SER A 353 -15.93 10.79 12.13
N ARG A 354 -15.15 10.46 13.17
CA ARG A 354 -13.93 9.66 13.09
C ARG A 354 -13.72 8.84 14.37
N ARG A 355 -13.27 7.59 14.21
CA ARG A 355 -13.05 6.60 15.27
C ARG A 355 -11.63 6.66 15.85
N PHE A 356 -11.38 5.96 16.96
CA PHE A 356 -10.11 6.00 17.70
C PHE A 356 -8.94 5.20 17.07
N ARG A 357 -8.64 5.46 15.78
CA ARG A 357 -7.62 4.77 14.97
C ARG A 357 -6.23 4.73 15.61
N ALA A 358 -5.83 5.81 16.28
CA ALA A 358 -4.51 5.93 16.89
C ALA A 358 -4.20 4.84 17.92
N LEU A 359 -5.21 4.24 18.56
CA LEU A 359 -5.03 3.24 19.60
C LEU A 359 -4.37 1.95 19.07
N LYS A 360 -4.84 1.40 17.93
CA LYS A 360 -4.21 0.22 17.32
C LYS A 360 -2.83 0.49 16.73
N VAL A 361 -2.58 1.71 16.25
CA VAL A 361 -1.25 2.13 15.80
C VAL A 361 -0.29 2.20 17.00
N TRP A 362 -0.71 2.82 18.10
CA TRP A 362 0.07 2.93 19.35
C TRP A 362 0.42 1.54 19.94
N PHE A 363 -0.52 0.59 19.92
CA PHE A 363 -0.28 -0.79 20.37
C PHE A 363 0.81 -1.47 19.53
N VAL A 364 0.74 -1.39 18.20
CA VAL A 364 1.75 -1.96 17.29
C VAL A 364 3.12 -1.30 17.50
N LEU A 365 3.17 0.04 17.55
CA LEU A 365 4.42 0.78 17.78
C LEU A 365 5.08 0.42 19.13
N ARG A 366 4.29 0.26 20.20
CA ARG A 366 4.81 -0.11 21.54
C ARG A 366 5.15 -1.59 21.68
N SER A 367 4.45 -2.48 20.99
CA SER A 367 4.67 -3.93 21.10
C SER A 367 5.89 -4.41 20.31
N PHE A 368 6.03 -4.00 19.04
CA PHE A 368 7.18 -4.38 18.22
C PHE A 368 8.40 -3.48 18.42
N GLY A 369 8.17 -2.18 18.71
CA GLY A 369 9.20 -1.16 18.71
C GLY A 369 9.81 -0.92 17.32
N ILE A 370 10.49 0.21 17.15
CA ILE A 370 11.10 0.59 15.85
C ILE A 370 12.04 -0.50 15.32
N LYS A 371 12.83 -1.15 16.20
CA LYS A 371 13.75 -2.24 15.81
C LYS A 371 13.03 -3.50 15.32
N GLY A 372 11.85 -3.84 15.87
CA GLY A 372 11.04 -4.97 15.41
C GLY A 372 10.42 -4.70 14.05
N LEU A 373 9.83 -3.51 13.87
CA LEU A 373 9.26 -3.06 12.60
C LEU A 373 10.32 -2.99 11.49
N GLN A 374 11.50 -2.42 11.77
CA GLN A 374 12.64 -2.42 10.84
C GLN A 374 13.07 -3.84 10.44
N ARG A 375 13.04 -4.81 11.37
CA ARG A 375 13.38 -6.21 11.07
C ARG A 375 12.37 -6.83 10.11
N HIS A 376 11.07 -6.60 10.32
CA HIS A 376 10.00 -7.07 9.41
C HIS A 376 10.19 -6.54 7.98
N ILE A 377 10.39 -5.23 7.82
CA ILE A 377 10.67 -4.62 6.50
C ILE A 377 11.91 -5.27 5.86
N ARG A 378 13.04 -5.31 6.57
CA ARG A 378 14.30 -5.88 6.05
C ARG A 378 14.15 -7.34 5.63
N GLU A 379 13.40 -8.13 6.38
CA GLU A 379 13.13 -9.53 6.04
C GLU A 379 12.27 -9.67 4.78
N GLY A 380 11.22 -8.86 4.63
CA GLY A 380 10.42 -8.82 3.40
C GLY A 380 11.26 -8.44 2.17
N VAL A 381 12.19 -7.48 2.30
CA VAL A 381 13.14 -7.12 1.23
C VAL A 381 14.12 -8.27 0.94
N ARG A 382 14.61 -8.97 1.96
CA ARG A 382 15.52 -10.13 1.83
C ARG A 382 14.85 -11.29 1.10
N LEU A 383 13.60 -11.59 1.42
CA LEU A 383 12.82 -12.65 0.76
C LEU A 383 12.52 -12.29 -0.70
N ALA A 384 12.20 -11.03 -1.00
CA ALA A 384 12.01 -10.57 -2.37
C ALA A 384 13.31 -10.67 -3.20
N GLN A 385 14.47 -10.40 -2.60
CA GLN A 385 15.78 -10.61 -3.24
C GLN A 385 16.06 -12.11 -3.50
N LYS A 386 15.56 -13.02 -2.66
CA LYS A 386 15.66 -14.47 -2.92
C LYS A 386 14.73 -14.92 -4.05
N PHE A 387 13.51 -14.38 -4.16
CA PHE A 387 12.64 -14.63 -5.31
C PHE A 387 13.23 -14.05 -6.61
N GLU A 388 13.75 -12.82 -6.59
CA GLU A 388 14.49 -12.20 -7.71
C GLU A 388 15.61 -13.11 -8.24
N ALA A 389 16.43 -13.68 -7.36
CA ALA A 389 17.50 -14.60 -7.73
C ALA A 389 16.97 -15.94 -8.31
N LEU A 390 15.82 -16.44 -7.83
CA LEU A 390 15.18 -17.65 -8.36
C LEU A 390 14.62 -17.44 -9.77
N VAL A 391 14.00 -16.29 -10.04
CA VAL A 391 13.51 -15.92 -11.39
C VAL A 391 14.68 -15.75 -12.36
N LEU A 392 15.74 -15.04 -11.97
CA LEU A 392 16.91 -14.81 -12.82
C LEU A 392 17.70 -16.09 -13.16
N ALA A 393 17.53 -17.17 -12.40
CA ALA A 393 18.14 -18.46 -12.67
C ALA A 393 17.39 -19.29 -13.74
N ASP A 394 16.14 -18.96 -14.07
CA ASP A 394 15.36 -19.64 -15.12
C ASP A 394 15.27 -18.77 -16.38
N HIS A 395 16.09 -19.12 -17.38
CA HIS A 395 16.22 -18.43 -18.68
C HIS A 395 14.89 -18.15 -19.41
N ARG A 396 13.82 -18.91 -19.10
CA ARG A 396 12.48 -18.75 -19.67
C ARG A 396 11.78 -17.46 -19.22
N PHE A 397 12.28 -16.83 -18.15
CA PHE A 397 11.71 -15.63 -17.56
C PHE A 397 12.62 -14.41 -17.71
N GLU A 398 12.05 -13.23 -17.46
CA GLU A 398 12.75 -11.95 -17.40
C GLU A 398 12.12 -11.01 -16.36
N LEU A 399 12.93 -10.07 -15.87
CA LEU A 399 12.54 -9.00 -14.94
C LEU A 399 12.49 -7.67 -15.72
N PRO A 400 11.31 -7.20 -16.19
CA PRO A 400 11.19 -5.98 -17.00
C PRO A 400 11.30 -4.68 -16.19
N ALA A 401 11.37 -4.76 -14.86
CA ALA A 401 11.79 -3.64 -14.01
C ALA A 401 12.64 -4.15 -12.85
N LYS A 402 13.49 -3.26 -12.32
CA LYS A 402 14.38 -3.53 -11.18
C LYS A 402 13.57 -3.77 -9.90
N ARG A 403 13.88 -4.82 -9.14
CA ARG A 403 13.24 -5.04 -7.84
C ARG A 403 13.59 -3.89 -6.89
N HIS A 404 12.54 -3.27 -6.35
CA HIS A 404 12.64 -2.41 -5.18
C HIS A 404 11.77 -2.94 -4.04
N LEU A 405 12.27 -2.79 -2.81
CA LEU A 405 11.63 -3.27 -1.60
C LEU A 405 11.18 -4.74 -1.72
N GLY A 406 9.90 -5.02 -1.41
CA GLY A 406 9.31 -6.36 -1.36
C GLY A 406 8.52 -6.79 -2.61
N LEU A 407 8.57 -6.05 -3.73
CA LEU A 407 7.89 -6.41 -4.98
C LEU A 407 8.89 -6.82 -6.07
N VAL A 408 8.71 -8.02 -6.63
CA VAL A 408 9.34 -8.45 -7.89
C VAL A 408 8.27 -8.44 -9.00
N VAL A 409 8.62 -7.92 -10.17
CA VAL A 409 7.81 -8.05 -11.38
C VAL A 409 8.53 -8.92 -12.40
N PHE A 410 7.81 -9.89 -12.97
CA PHE A 410 8.40 -10.87 -13.88
C PHE A 410 7.43 -11.28 -14.97
N ARG A 411 7.95 -11.81 -16.09
CA ARG A 411 7.15 -12.36 -17.19
C ARG A 411 7.86 -13.55 -17.83
N ILE A 412 7.12 -14.41 -18.52
CA ILE A 412 7.72 -15.38 -19.47
C ILE A 412 8.16 -14.59 -20.71
N ARG A 413 9.32 -14.93 -21.27
CA ARG A 413 9.84 -14.31 -22.50
C ARG A 413 8.94 -14.60 -23.70
N GLY A 414 8.83 -13.63 -24.61
CA GLY A 414 7.89 -13.69 -25.74
C GLY A 414 6.59 -12.94 -25.46
N ASP A 415 5.48 -13.45 -25.99
CA ASP A 415 4.21 -12.72 -26.04
C ASP A 415 3.48 -12.61 -24.69
N ASN A 416 2.72 -11.53 -24.54
CA ASN A 416 1.92 -11.25 -23.33
C ASN A 416 0.93 -12.38 -22.99
N GLU A 417 0.36 -13.05 -24.00
CA GLU A 417 -0.62 -14.13 -23.81
C GLU A 417 -0.04 -15.33 -23.03
N ILE A 418 1.24 -15.65 -23.22
CA ILE A 418 1.91 -16.76 -22.51
C ILE A 418 1.92 -16.48 -20.99
N THR A 419 2.24 -15.24 -20.62
CA THR A 419 2.27 -14.78 -19.22
C THR A 419 0.86 -14.63 -18.63
N GLU A 420 -0.13 -14.23 -19.44
CA GLU A 420 -1.54 -14.21 -19.03
C GLU A 420 -2.09 -15.63 -18.78
N ARG A 421 -1.77 -16.60 -19.65
CA ARG A 421 -2.14 -18.02 -19.49
C ARG A 421 -1.53 -18.63 -18.23
N LEU A 422 -0.25 -18.36 -17.96
CA LEU A 422 0.42 -18.72 -16.70
C LEU A 422 -0.37 -18.19 -15.49
N LEU A 423 -0.66 -16.88 -15.46
CA LEU A 423 -1.32 -16.25 -14.32
C LEU A 423 -2.74 -16.77 -14.09
N LYS A 424 -3.52 -16.97 -15.16
CA LYS A 424 -4.85 -17.58 -15.08
C LYS A 424 -4.80 -18.98 -14.49
N ARG A 425 -3.83 -19.82 -14.92
CA ARG A 425 -3.69 -21.19 -14.43
C ARG A 425 -3.23 -21.25 -12.96
N LEU A 426 -2.35 -20.35 -12.53
CA LEU A 426 -1.94 -20.21 -11.12
C LEU A 426 -3.11 -19.83 -10.22
N ASN A 427 -3.82 -18.74 -10.53
CA ASN A 427 -4.95 -18.27 -9.72
C ASN A 427 -6.13 -19.28 -9.72
N HIS A 428 -6.35 -20.01 -10.82
CA HIS A 428 -7.38 -21.07 -10.85
C HIS A 428 -7.03 -22.28 -9.96
N ARG A 429 -5.74 -22.61 -9.78
CA ARG A 429 -5.32 -23.61 -8.76
C ARG A 429 -5.51 -23.08 -7.33
N GLY A 430 -5.34 -21.77 -7.12
CA GLY A 430 -5.59 -21.10 -5.84
C GLY A 430 -4.57 -21.38 -4.72
N ASN A 431 -3.56 -22.22 -4.97
CA ASN A 431 -2.45 -22.51 -4.05
C ASN A 431 -1.70 -21.25 -3.58
N GLN A 432 -1.60 -20.27 -4.49
CA GLN A 432 -1.06 -18.93 -4.29
C GLN A 432 -1.92 -17.94 -5.07
N HIS A 433 -1.82 -16.65 -4.76
CA HIS A 433 -2.52 -15.60 -5.52
C HIS A 433 -1.55 -14.51 -6.01
N CYS A 434 -1.53 -14.26 -7.33
CA CYS A 434 -0.79 -13.17 -7.96
C CYS A 434 -1.73 -12.29 -8.81
N ILE A 435 -1.31 -11.06 -9.13
CA ILE A 435 -2.06 -10.16 -10.03
C ILE A 435 -1.17 -9.63 -11.17
N PRO A 436 -1.74 -9.20 -12.30
CA PRO A 436 -0.95 -8.67 -13.40
C PRO A 436 -0.70 -7.15 -13.28
N SER A 437 0.14 -6.64 -14.16
CA SER A 437 0.21 -5.21 -14.52
C SER A 437 0.68 -5.05 -15.96
N SER A 438 0.66 -3.80 -16.45
CA SER A 438 1.20 -3.42 -17.76
C SER A 438 2.30 -2.40 -17.55
N LEU A 439 3.53 -2.70 -18.00
CA LEU A 439 4.67 -1.80 -17.95
C LEU A 439 5.06 -1.43 -19.39
N LYS A 440 4.76 -0.19 -19.79
CA LYS A 440 4.88 0.30 -21.19
C LYS A 440 4.37 -0.70 -22.25
N GLY A 441 3.22 -1.34 -21.97
CA GLY A 441 2.56 -2.31 -22.85
C GLY A 441 2.95 -3.78 -22.63
N GLN A 442 3.97 -4.07 -21.82
CA GLN A 442 4.34 -5.44 -21.46
C GLN A 442 3.47 -5.95 -20.32
N TYR A 443 2.81 -7.09 -20.51
CA TYR A 443 2.08 -7.80 -19.46
C TYR A 443 3.08 -8.47 -18.52
N VAL A 444 2.94 -8.23 -17.22
CA VAL A 444 3.83 -8.75 -16.16
C VAL A 444 3.02 -9.34 -15.02
N ILE A 445 3.56 -10.35 -14.34
CA ILE A 445 3.06 -10.84 -13.06
C ILE A 445 3.77 -10.07 -11.94
N ARG A 446 3.00 -9.61 -10.96
CA ARG A 446 3.52 -9.00 -9.73
C ARG A 446 3.57 -10.04 -8.62
N PHE A 447 4.73 -10.20 -8.01
CA PHE A 447 4.97 -11.07 -6.86
C PHE A 447 5.42 -10.23 -5.66
N THR A 448 4.49 -9.99 -4.72
CA THR A 448 4.75 -9.20 -3.52
C THR A 448 5.00 -10.10 -2.31
N ILE A 449 6.05 -9.83 -1.53
CA ILE A 449 6.22 -10.46 -0.20
C ILE A 449 5.26 -9.78 0.78
N THR A 450 4.36 -10.56 1.35
CA THR A 450 3.28 -10.07 2.23
C THR A 450 3.50 -10.48 3.69
N SER A 451 3.13 -11.70 4.06
CA SER A 451 2.87 -12.11 5.43
C SER A 451 4.04 -11.88 6.39
N THR A 452 3.70 -11.52 7.62
CA THR A 452 4.64 -11.40 8.75
C THR A 452 5.37 -12.72 9.05
N HIS A 453 4.85 -13.84 8.57
CA HIS A 453 5.35 -15.20 8.79
C HIS A 453 5.93 -15.86 7.54
N THR A 454 6.03 -15.18 6.39
CA THR A 454 6.62 -15.77 5.17
C THR A 454 8.08 -16.18 5.40
N THR A 455 8.42 -17.41 5.04
CA THR A 455 9.75 -18.02 5.18
C THR A 455 10.43 -18.15 3.81
N LEU A 456 11.69 -18.59 3.79
CA LEU A 456 12.35 -18.94 2.53
C LEU A 456 11.69 -20.16 1.85
N ASP A 457 11.16 -21.11 2.64
CA ASP A 457 10.59 -22.34 2.12
C ASP A 457 9.23 -22.11 1.45
N ASP A 458 8.43 -21.15 1.95
CA ASP A 458 7.24 -20.65 1.26
C ASP A 458 7.63 -20.09 -0.13
N ILE A 459 8.63 -19.21 -0.19
CA ILE A 459 9.09 -18.59 -1.45
C ILE A 459 9.65 -19.62 -2.44
N VAL A 460 10.33 -20.66 -1.97
CA VAL A 460 10.79 -21.76 -2.82
C VAL A 460 9.60 -22.60 -3.31
N LYS A 461 8.63 -22.93 -2.45
CA LYS A 461 7.39 -23.65 -2.81
C LYS A 461 6.59 -22.90 -3.88
N ASP A 462 6.36 -21.60 -3.68
CA ASP A 462 5.58 -20.77 -4.62
C ASP A 462 6.30 -20.57 -5.95
N TRP A 463 7.64 -20.46 -5.94
CA TRP A 463 8.44 -20.48 -7.17
C TRP A 463 8.40 -21.83 -7.89
N LEU A 464 8.45 -22.96 -7.17
CA LEU A 464 8.35 -24.29 -7.77
C LEU A 464 7.01 -24.49 -8.50
N GLU A 465 5.91 -24.01 -7.92
CA GLU A 465 4.58 -24.00 -8.54
C GLU A 465 4.54 -23.11 -9.80
N ILE A 466 5.04 -21.87 -9.73
CA ILE A 466 5.18 -20.98 -10.90
C ILE A 466 5.99 -21.67 -12.01
N ARG A 467 7.12 -22.26 -11.65
CA ARG A 467 8.04 -22.94 -12.59
C ARG A 467 7.41 -24.17 -13.23
N GLN A 468 6.60 -24.93 -12.49
CA GLN A 468 5.88 -26.10 -12.99
C GLN A 468 4.72 -25.70 -13.92
N VAL A 469 3.90 -24.72 -13.53
CA VAL A 469 2.79 -24.24 -14.36
C VAL A 469 3.31 -23.57 -15.64
N ALA A 470 4.44 -22.85 -15.59
CA ALA A 470 5.07 -22.29 -16.78
C ALA A 470 5.55 -23.37 -17.76
N THR A 471 6.07 -24.51 -17.28
CA THR A 471 6.38 -25.65 -18.14
C THR A 471 5.12 -26.18 -18.83
N LEU A 472 4.05 -26.45 -18.07
CA LEU A 472 2.78 -26.93 -18.63
C LEU A 472 2.19 -25.98 -19.68
N VAL A 473 2.24 -24.66 -19.45
CA VAL A 473 1.72 -23.66 -20.41
C VAL A 473 2.58 -23.58 -21.68
N LEU A 474 3.91 -23.70 -21.57
CA LEU A 474 4.81 -23.72 -22.72
C LEU A 474 4.65 -25.01 -23.55
N ASP A 475 4.51 -26.16 -22.88
CA ASP A 475 4.24 -27.46 -23.52
C ASP A 475 2.88 -27.45 -24.22
N GLU A 476 1.82 -26.97 -23.56
CA GLU A 476 0.46 -26.79 -24.14
C GLU A 476 0.43 -25.86 -25.35
N MET A 477 1.42 -24.97 -25.50
CA MET A 477 1.56 -24.04 -26.62
C MET A 477 2.63 -24.46 -27.65
N ASN A 478 3.36 -25.56 -27.41
CA ASN A 478 4.54 -25.99 -28.19
C ASN A 478 5.65 -24.92 -28.29
N ILE A 479 5.82 -24.07 -27.27
CA ILE A 479 6.80 -22.96 -27.29
C ILE A 479 8.10 -23.38 -26.58
N THR A 480 9.20 -23.48 -27.35
CA THR A 480 10.55 -23.70 -26.79
C THR A 480 11.31 -22.38 -26.68
N ILE A 481 11.53 -21.90 -25.45
CA ILE A 481 12.36 -20.72 -25.20
C ILE A 481 13.83 -21.16 -25.13
N ALA A 482 14.60 -20.89 -26.19
CA ALA A 482 16.00 -21.29 -26.26
C ALA A 482 16.89 -20.46 -25.30
N ASN A 483 17.74 -21.13 -24.52
CA ASN A 483 18.76 -20.50 -23.68
C ASN A 483 19.95 -19.96 -24.51
N ARG A 484 19.71 -18.91 -25.30
CA ARG A 484 20.74 -18.26 -26.13
C ARG A 484 21.67 -17.40 -25.27
N VAL A 485 22.79 -17.98 -24.87
CA VAL A 485 23.91 -17.26 -24.25
C VAL A 485 24.72 -16.56 -25.33
N TYR A 486 24.55 -15.25 -25.51
CA TYR A 486 25.38 -14.49 -26.44
C TYR A 486 26.79 -14.28 -25.87
N LEU A 487 27.80 -14.52 -26.70
CA LEU A 487 29.22 -14.32 -26.35
C LEU A 487 29.53 -12.86 -26.00
N LYS A 488 28.78 -11.91 -26.56
CA LYS A 488 28.83 -10.47 -26.24
C LYS A 488 28.47 -10.23 -24.76
N ASP A 489 27.27 -10.61 -24.35
CA ASP A 489 26.73 -10.45 -22.99
C ASP A 489 27.63 -11.14 -21.94
N THR A 490 28.27 -12.24 -22.33
CA THR A 490 29.20 -12.99 -21.48
C THR A 490 30.52 -12.24 -21.28
N LYS A 491 31.01 -11.54 -22.32
CA LYS A 491 32.18 -10.66 -22.27
C LYS A 491 31.90 -9.34 -21.53
N GLU A 492 30.68 -8.81 -21.62
CA GLU A 492 30.25 -7.63 -20.84
C GLU A 492 30.14 -7.93 -19.34
N LYS A 493 29.82 -9.17 -18.96
CA LYS A 493 29.79 -9.64 -17.57
C LYS A 493 31.18 -10.01 -17.01
N SER A 494 32.19 -10.19 -17.86
CA SER A 494 33.56 -10.48 -17.43
C SER A 494 34.59 -10.13 -18.50
N GLU A 495 35.35 -9.06 -18.28
CA GLU A 495 36.47 -8.66 -19.16
C GLU A 495 37.50 -9.79 -19.34
N ALA A 496 37.66 -10.64 -18.32
CA ALA A 496 38.59 -11.77 -18.32
C ALA A 496 38.11 -12.99 -19.14
N PHE A 497 36.85 -13.01 -19.62
CA PHE A 497 36.27 -14.18 -20.29
C PHE A 497 37.09 -14.69 -21.48
N GLY A 498 37.66 -13.78 -22.29
CA GLY A 498 38.53 -14.14 -23.41
C GLY A 498 39.85 -14.81 -23.00
N SER A 499 40.35 -14.52 -21.80
CA SER A 499 41.58 -15.12 -21.25
C SER A 499 41.34 -16.55 -20.78
N SER A 500 40.21 -16.80 -20.11
CA SER A 500 39.84 -18.14 -19.63
C SER A 500 39.60 -19.13 -20.78
N LEU A 501 39.01 -18.66 -21.90
CA LEU A 501 38.70 -19.48 -23.07
C LEU A 501 39.96 -19.82 -23.91
N LEU A 502 41.04 -19.04 -23.77
CA LEU A 502 42.38 -19.39 -24.26
C LEU A 502 43.05 -20.47 -23.40
N LEU A 503 42.87 -20.41 -22.07
CA LEU A 503 43.45 -21.38 -21.14
C LEU A 503 42.82 -22.77 -21.25
N SER A 504 41.50 -22.87 -21.50
CA SER A 504 40.81 -24.15 -21.73
C SER A 504 41.25 -24.87 -23.03
N ASN A 505 41.90 -24.16 -23.94
CA ASN A 505 42.46 -24.71 -25.19
C ASN A 505 43.96 -25.08 -25.08
N CYS A 506 44.57 -24.98 -23.89
CA CYS A 506 45.92 -25.50 -23.67
C CYS A 506 45.88 -27.04 -23.62
N PRO A 507 46.68 -27.78 -24.44
CA PRO A 507 46.60 -29.24 -24.54
C PRO A 507 47.09 -30.03 -23.31
N LEU A 508 47.32 -29.35 -22.18
CA LEU A 508 47.75 -29.89 -20.89
C LEU A 508 46.83 -29.52 -19.72
N SER A 509 45.72 -28.78 -19.95
CA SER A 509 44.71 -28.57 -18.91
C SER A 509 43.87 -29.84 -18.69
N PRO A 510 43.61 -30.27 -17.44
CA PRO A 510 42.80 -31.46 -17.18
C PRO A 510 41.36 -31.26 -17.65
N LYS A 511 40.87 -32.16 -18.52
CA LYS A 511 39.55 -32.10 -19.17
C LYS A 511 38.37 -32.46 -18.25
N VAL A 512 38.37 -31.94 -17.03
CA VAL A 512 37.30 -32.11 -16.02
C VAL A 512 36.47 -30.82 -15.87
N VAL A 513 37.04 -29.67 -16.24
CA VAL A 513 36.36 -28.38 -16.17
C VAL A 513 35.70 -28.04 -17.52
N ASN A 514 34.38 -28.20 -17.60
CA ASN A 514 33.59 -27.54 -18.63
C ASN A 514 33.69 -26.02 -18.41
N GLY A 515 33.97 -25.24 -19.46
CA GLY A 515 34.11 -23.78 -19.37
C GLY A 515 32.87 -23.09 -18.78
N SER A 516 31.67 -23.62 -19.05
CA SER A 516 30.42 -23.13 -18.46
C SER A 516 30.34 -23.35 -16.95
N PHE A 517 31.02 -24.37 -16.41
CA PHE A 517 30.96 -24.73 -14.99
C PHE A 517 31.83 -23.81 -14.14
N ALA A 518 33.03 -23.47 -14.63
CA ALA A 518 33.89 -22.47 -14.01
C ALA A 518 33.34 -21.04 -14.11
N ALA A 519 32.47 -20.75 -15.10
CA ALA A 519 31.83 -19.45 -15.24
C ALA A 519 30.62 -19.23 -14.31
N ILE A 520 30.10 -20.29 -13.67
CA ILE A 520 28.92 -20.23 -12.78
C ILE A 520 29.33 -20.16 -11.30
N PHE A 521 30.48 -20.74 -10.93
CA PHE A 521 30.95 -20.80 -9.55
C PHE A 521 32.34 -20.20 -9.38
N ASP A 522 32.42 -18.87 -9.24
CA ASP A 522 33.43 -18.30 -8.34
C ASP A 522 32.98 -17.00 -7.66
N ALA A 523 33.04 -17.03 -6.32
CA ALA A 523 32.94 -15.92 -5.39
C ALA A 523 33.40 -16.43 -4.00
N ASP A 524 34.68 -16.27 -3.74
CA ASP A 524 35.35 -16.20 -2.42
C ASP A 524 35.40 -17.41 -1.46
N GLU A 525 34.59 -18.48 -1.58
CA GLU A 525 34.67 -19.61 -0.60
C GLU A 525 35.25 -20.96 -1.11
N PHE A 526 35.30 -21.21 -2.43
CA PHE A 526 35.75 -22.51 -2.95
C PHE A 526 37.27 -22.57 -3.16
N LEU A 527 37.85 -21.63 -3.91
CA LEU A 527 39.29 -21.58 -4.23
C LEU A 527 40.19 -21.65 -2.98
N ALA A 528 39.82 -20.94 -1.92
CA ALA A 528 40.61 -20.86 -0.68
C ALA A 528 40.84 -22.22 -0.02
N LYS A 529 39.89 -23.16 -0.11
CA LYS A 529 39.99 -24.50 0.46
C LYS A 529 40.76 -25.46 -0.47
N THR A 530 40.69 -25.27 -1.79
CA THR A 530 41.35 -26.16 -2.76
C THR A 530 42.86 -25.92 -2.87
N TYR A 531 43.32 -24.67 -2.78
CA TYR A 531 44.74 -24.33 -3.04
C TYR A 531 45.67 -24.41 -1.83
N ALA A 532 45.15 -24.66 -0.62
CA ALA A 532 45.94 -24.73 0.61
C ALA A 532 47.04 -25.82 0.62
N GLY A 533 46.97 -26.82 -0.27
CA GLY A 533 47.91 -27.95 -0.33
C GLY A 533 49.01 -27.87 -1.39
N ILE A 534 49.00 -26.90 -2.32
CA ILE A 534 49.85 -26.98 -3.53
C ILE A 534 50.91 -25.88 -3.57
N ARG A 535 52.16 -26.24 -3.25
CA ARG A 535 53.34 -25.38 -3.53
C ARG A 535 53.82 -25.55 -4.97
N ILE A 536 53.68 -24.51 -5.79
CA ILE A 536 54.30 -24.44 -7.13
C ILE A 536 55.55 -23.55 -7.06
N THR A 537 56.71 -24.09 -7.40
CA THR A 537 57.97 -23.35 -7.47
C THR A 537 58.15 -22.68 -8.84
N HIS A 538 58.28 -21.36 -8.86
CA HIS A 538 58.52 -20.60 -10.10
C HIS A 538 59.93 -20.81 -10.67
N GLN A 539 60.02 -21.42 -11.85
CA GLN A 539 61.11 -21.18 -12.81
C GLN A 539 60.52 -21.12 -14.24
N GLU A 540 60.60 -19.94 -14.88
CA GLU A 540 60.19 -19.78 -16.28
C GLU A 540 61.27 -20.26 -17.24
N SER A 541 60.91 -21.08 -18.23
CA SER A 541 61.86 -21.45 -19.29
C SER A 541 61.99 -20.37 -20.38
N PRO A 542 63.20 -20.17 -20.97
CA PRO A 542 63.41 -19.19 -22.05
C PRO A 542 62.49 -19.39 -23.27
N SER A 543 62.02 -20.62 -23.50
CA SER A 543 61.08 -21.01 -24.56
C SER A 543 59.77 -20.22 -24.48
N MET A 544 59.25 -19.99 -23.28
CA MET A 544 57.95 -19.34 -23.07
C MET A 544 57.99 -17.86 -23.48
N ARG A 545 59.06 -17.14 -23.10
CA ARG A 545 59.26 -15.72 -23.46
C ARG A 545 59.36 -15.48 -24.96
N ARG A 546 59.94 -16.43 -25.72
CA ARG A 546 59.98 -16.35 -27.20
C ARG A 546 58.59 -16.48 -27.82
N ARG A 547 57.73 -17.39 -27.31
CA ARG A 547 56.36 -17.59 -27.82
C ARG A 547 55.47 -16.37 -27.56
N VAL A 548 55.49 -15.82 -26.34
CA VAL A 548 54.71 -14.60 -26.00
C VAL A 548 55.10 -13.41 -26.88
N ARG A 549 56.41 -13.20 -27.11
CA ARG A 549 56.90 -12.08 -27.94
C ARG A 549 56.55 -12.22 -29.43
N GLY A 550 56.33 -13.45 -29.92
CA GLY A 550 55.84 -13.69 -31.29
C GLY A 550 54.34 -13.37 -31.46
N ILE A 551 53.52 -13.63 -30.45
CA ILE A 551 52.07 -13.37 -30.49
C ILE A 551 51.79 -11.85 -30.48
N LEU A 552 52.53 -11.09 -29.68
CA LEU A 552 52.43 -9.62 -29.60
C LEU A 552 52.87 -8.87 -30.88
N MET A 553 53.49 -9.55 -31.85
CA MET A 553 54.05 -8.96 -33.07
C MET A 553 53.20 -9.18 -34.34
N SER A 554 52.13 -9.98 -34.29
CA SER A 554 51.42 -10.42 -35.50
C SER A 554 50.22 -9.56 -35.92
N GLY A 555 49.69 -8.70 -35.02
CA GLY A 555 48.76 -7.60 -35.35
C GLY A 555 47.39 -7.96 -35.95
N LYS A 556 47.05 -9.25 -36.13
CA LYS A 556 45.81 -9.67 -36.81
C LYS A 556 44.66 -9.84 -35.84
N GLN A 557 43.64 -8.99 -35.98
CA GLN A 557 42.28 -9.33 -35.57
C GLN A 557 41.75 -10.43 -36.50
N PHE A 558 41.09 -11.44 -35.93
CA PHE A 558 40.31 -12.43 -36.67
C PHE A 558 38.83 -12.19 -36.34
N SER A 559 37.98 -12.14 -37.37
CA SER A 559 36.53 -12.23 -37.17
C SER A 559 36.16 -13.66 -36.81
N LEU A 560 35.19 -13.82 -35.91
CA LEU A 560 34.67 -15.11 -35.43
C LEU A 560 33.16 -15.01 -35.18
N ASP A 561 32.41 -14.73 -36.24
CA ASP A 561 31.01 -15.13 -36.32
C ASP A 561 30.94 -16.65 -36.51
N SER A 562 30.82 -17.37 -35.40
CA SER A 562 30.68 -18.82 -35.38
C SER A 562 29.67 -19.24 -34.31
N HIS A 563 28.48 -19.65 -34.75
CA HIS A 563 27.41 -20.13 -33.88
C HIS A 563 27.73 -21.53 -33.30
N MET A 564 27.08 -21.88 -32.19
CA MET A 564 27.19 -23.21 -31.58
C MET A 564 25.84 -23.62 -30.95
N ASP A 565 25.09 -24.45 -31.66
CA ASP A 565 23.84 -25.02 -31.14
C ASP A 565 24.11 -26.17 -30.17
N VAL A 566 23.52 -26.10 -28.98
CA VAL A 566 23.71 -27.10 -27.91
C VAL A 566 22.61 -28.16 -28.00
N ALA A 567 22.85 -29.20 -28.81
CA ALA A 567 21.98 -30.37 -28.88
C ALA A 567 22.08 -31.23 -27.59
N VAL A 568 20.95 -31.54 -26.98
CA VAL A 568 20.89 -32.39 -25.76
C VAL A 568 20.92 -33.87 -26.15
N VAL A 569 22.11 -34.47 -26.08
CA VAL A 569 22.28 -35.92 -26.29
C VAL A 569 21.76 -36.69 -25.07
N ARG A 570 20.73 -37.53 -25.28
CA ARG A 570 20.08 -38.33 -24.24
C ARG A 570 20.66 -39.74 -24.20
N THR A 571 21.76 -39.95 -23.47
CA THR A 571 22.38 -41.28 -23.30
C THR A 571 21.62 -42.17 -22.33
N THR A 572 20.96 -43.20 -22.84
CA THR A 572 20.69 -44.44 -22.09
C THR A 572 21.99 -45.23 -21.95
N LEU A 573 22.21 -45.83 -20.77
CA LEU A 573 23.35 -46.71 -20.49
C LEU A 573 22.89 -47.94 -19.72
N ASP A 574 22.62 -49.02 -20.44
CA ASP A 574 22.64 -50.36 -19.87
C ASP A 574 24.10 -50.80 -19.62
N SER A 575 24.31 -51.64 -18.61
CA SER A 575 25.55 -52.38 -18.45
C SER A 575 25.26 -53.79 -17.91
N HIS A 576 25.82 -54.81 -18.56
CA HIS A 576 25.55 -56.22 -18.25
C HIS A 576 26.70 -56.87 -17.46
N SER A 577 26.33 -57.67 -16.46
CA SER A 577 27.04 -58.89 -16.02
C SER A 577 26.07 -59.71 -15.16
N GLY A 578 26.00 -61.05 -15.24
CA GLY A 578 26.64 -61.98 -16.17
C GLY A 578 26.01 -63.39 -16.10
N ASP A 579 26.46 -64.28 -16.99
CA ASP A 579 26.20 -65.74 -17.15
C ASP A 579 25.35 -66.47 -16.07
N THR A 580 24.36 -67.29 -16.44
CA THR A 580 24.62 -68.65 -16.96
C THR A 580 23.35 -69.40 -17.46
N ASN A 581 23.56 -70.29 -18.45
CA ASN A 581 22.87 -71.57 -18.70
C ASN A 581 21.32 -71.68 -18.88
N SER A 582 20.94 -72.13 -20.09
CA SER A 582 20.21 -73.39 -20.38
C SER A 582 18.83 -73.36 -21.10
N THR A 583 18.87 -73.83 -22.36
CA THR A 583 17.94 -74.80 -23.03
C THR A 583 16.44 -74.52 -23.35
N VAL A 584 16.14 -74.73 -24.65
CA VAL A 584 14.97 -75.47 -25.24
C VAL A 584 13.70 -74.71 -25.72
N ASN A 585 13.56 -74.69 -27.05
CA ASN A 585 12.39 -74.86 -27.95
C ASN A 585 10.98 -74.34 -27.59
N SER A 586 10.59 -73.25 -28.26
CA SER A 586 9.64 -73.18 -29.40
C SER A 586 8.30 -73.97 -29.46
N TYR A 587 7.32 -73.29 -30.08
CA TYR A 587 5.99 -73.71 -30.59
C TYR A 587 4.83 -73.88 -29.56
N GLY A 588 3.60 -73.41 -29.85
CA GLY A 588 3.14 -72.52 -30.94
C GLY A 588 1.64 -72.63 -31.28
N ARG A 589 1.19 -71.90 -32.32
CA ARG A 589 -0.07 -72.10 -33.11
C ARG A 589 -1.42 -71.88 -32.35
N THR A 590 -2.61 -71.70 -32.95
CA THR A 590 -3.17 -71.62 -34.35
C THR A 590 -4.58 -70.98 -34.26
N THR A 591 -5.30 -70.42 -35.26
CA THR A 591 -5.11 -69.74 -36.59
C THR A 591 -6.53 -69.43 -37.14
N ARG A 592 -6.74 -68.34 -37.90
CA ARG A 592 -7.73 -68.18 -39.02
C ARG A 592 -7.57 -66.78 -39.65
N ASP A 593 -7.30 -66.61 -40.95
CA ASP A 593 -8.09 -66.86 -42.19
C ASP A 593 -9.08 -65.73 -42.53
N SER A 594 -9.22 -65.24 -43.78
CA SER A 594 -8.44 -65.47 -45.02
C SER A 594 -8.91 -64.53 -46.16
N GLY A 595 -8.02 -64.02 -47.03
CA GLY A 595 -8.41 -63.48 -48.35
C GLY A 595 -7.62 -62.29 -48.93
N SER A 596 -6.84 -62.55 -50.00
CA SER A 596 -6.53 -61.75 -51.22
C SER A 596 -6.98 -60.27 -51.36
N SER A 597 -6.28 -59.37 -52.09
CA SER A 597 -4.95 -59.35 -52.77
C SER A 597 -4.75 -58.05 -53.59
N LEU A 598 -3.50 -57.58 -53.83
CA LEU A 598 -3.08 -56.61 -54.89
C LEU A 598 -3.67 -55.17 -54.74
N ALA A 599 -3.24 -54.08 -55.40
CA ALA A 599 -1.98 -53.61 -56.07
C ALA A 599 -2.18 -52.11 -56.50
N SER A 600 -1.19 -51.24 -56.84
CA SER A 600 0.25 -51.14 -56.52
C SER A 600 0.87 -49.85 -57.12
N ALA A 601 1.80 -49.18 -56.42
CA ALA A 601 2.75 -48.15 -56.93
C ALA A 601 2.11 -46.79 -57.42
N ALA A 602 2.84 -45.72 -57.78
CA ALA A 602 4.29 -45.43 -57.87
C ALA A 602 4.59 -43.89 -57.81
N GLU A 603 5.86 -43.49 -57.56
CA GLU A 603 6.61 -42.37 -58.22
C GLU A 603 6.03 -40.90 -58.14
N GLU A 604 6.67 -39.76 -58.44
CA GLU A 604 8.06 -39.27 -58.73
C GLU A 604 8.08 -37.72 -58.46
N ASN A 605 9.17 -36.92 -58.36
CA ASN A 605 10.62 -37.18 -58.29
C ASN A 605 11.44 -36.04 -57.58
N CYS A 606 12.69 -36.39 -57.28
CA CYS A 606 13.98 -35.71 -57.04
C CYS A 606 14.35 -34.26 -57.50
N ILE A 607 15.43 -33.78 -56.83
CA ILE A 607 16.62 -33.04 -57.34
C ILE A 607 16.66 -31.48 -57.36
N ARG A 608 17.88 -31.00 -57.04
CA ARG A 608 18.64 -29.73 -57.20
C ARG A 608 18.13 -28.74 -58.27
N GLU A 609 18.49 -27.45 -58.29
CA GLU A 609 19.75 -26.81 -57.85
C GLU A 609 19.58 -25.27 -57.65
N ASP A 610 20.31 -24.71 -56.66
CA ASP A 610 21.02 -23.42 -56.56
C ASP A 610 20.55 -22.07 -57.20
N ASN A 611 20.97 -20.98 -56.52
CA ASN A 611 21.16 -19.58 -56.99
C ASN A 611 19.89 -18.72 -57.30
N GLU A 612 19.86 -17.38 -57.09
CA GLU A 612 20.78 -16.44 -56.41
C GLU A 612 20.04 -15.13 -55.99
N GLU A 613 20.80 -14.12 -55.55
CA GLU A 613 20.45 -12.73 -55.16
C GLU A 613 19.66 -11.93 -56.26
N SER A 614 19.10 -10.72 -56.07
CA SER A 614 19.20 -9.72 -54.98
C SER A 614 18.00 -8.72 -54.93
N ALA A 615 17.82 -8.10 -53.75
CA ALA A 615 17.23 -6.80 -53.34
C ALA A 615 16.58 -5.75 -54.30
N ALA A 616 15.76 -4.89 -53.65
CA ALA A 616 15.48 -3.45 -53.94
C ALA A 616 14.60 -3.07 -55.17
N GLU A 617 13.86 -1.94 -55.23
CA GLU A 617 13.44 -0.88 -54.27
C GLU A 617 12.27 -0.05 -54.88
N GLU A 618 11.42 0.59 -54.04
CA GLU A 618 10.66 1.87 -54.32
C GLU A 618 9.71 1.96 -55.57
N ILE A 619 8.79 2.92 -55.82
CA ILE A 619 8.08 4.00 -55.07
C ILE A 619 6.75 4.33 -55.81
N GLU A 620 5.75 4.97 -55.15
CA GLU A 620 4.59 5.81 -55.63
C GLU A 620 3.88 5.59 -57.01
N LEU A 621 2.65 6.09 -57.31
CA LEU A 621 1.34 6.39 -56.67
C LEU A 621 0.43 6.94 -57.83
N LEU A 622 -0.88 7.21 -57.61
CA LEU A 622 -1.82 7.90 -58.55
C LEU A 622 -2.28 7.09 -59.81
N GLN A 623 -3.43 7.33 -60.47
CA GLN A 623 -4.71 7.96 -60.11
C GLN A 623 -5.85 7.57 -61.11
N ILE A 624 -7.09 7.47 -60.58
CA ILE A 624 -8.39 7.95 -61.13
C ILE A 624 -8.76 7.73 -62.62
N GLU A 625 -9.89 7.06 -62.85
CA GLU A 625 -10.96 7.45 -63.80
C GLU A 625 -12.35 6.99 -63.30
N ARG A 626 -13.50 7.46 -63.83
CA ARG A 626 -14.03 8.85 -63.85
C ARG A 626 -15.51 8.89 -64.28
N ARG A 627 -16.41 9.44 -63.42
CA ARG A 627 -17.60 10.26 -63.80
C ARG A 627 -18.77 9.52 -64.52
N ARG A 628 -20.01 10.06 -64.68
CA ARG A 628 -20.55 11.44 -64.48
C ARG A 628 -22.10 11.50 -64.36
N SER A 629 -22.64 12.44 -63.55
CA SER A 629 -23.93 13.21 -63.72
C SER A 629 -25.30 12.48 -63.83
N SER A 630 -26.46 13.03 -63.38
CA SER A 630 -26.79 14.28 -62.65
C SER A 630 -28.29 14.35 -62.23
N ASN A 631 -28.59 15.00 -61.09
CA ASN A 631 -29.78 15.83 -60.71
C ASN A 631 -31.24 15.28 -60.94
N SER A 632 -32.29 15.58 -60.14
CA SER A 632 -32.53 16.66 -59.16
C SER A 632 -33.64 16.39 -58.11
N GLN A 633 -33.51 16.97 -56.92
CA GLN A 633 -34.55 17.54 -56.01
C GLN A 633 -35.68 16.69 -55.35
N SER A 634 -35.57 16.60 -54.01
CA SER A 634 -36.57 17.02 -52.98
C SER A 634 -37.40 16.00 -52.17
N SER A 635 -37.54 16.34 -50.88
CA SER A 635 -38.45 15.83 -49.83
C SER A 635 -38.18 14.50 -49.09
N SER A 636 -38.39 14.55 -47.76
CA SER A 636 -38.61 13.47 -46.77
C SER A 636 -37.82 12.14 -46.84
N HIS A 637 -36.79 12.00 -46.00
CA HIS A 637 -36.84 11.16 -44.78
C HIS A 637 -35.58 11.38 -43.89
N SER A 638 -35.47 10.69 -42.75
CA SER A 638 -34.61 11.07 -41.62
C SER A 638 -33.70 9.94 -41.07
N HIS A 639 -32.64 10.39 -40.36
CA HIS A 639 -31.73 9.66 -39.46
C HIS A 639 -30.66 8.71 -40.04
N ASN A 640 -29.42 9.22 -40.03
CA ASN A 640 -28.18 8.68 -39.45
C ASN A 640 -28.17 7.21 -38.95
N LEU A 641 -27.16 6.38 -39.25
CA LEU A 641 -25.74 6.43 -38.80
C LEU A 641 -25.54 6.37 -37.27
N THR A 642 -24.90 5.29 -36.79
CA THR A 642 -24.10 5.09 -35.54
C THR A 642 -23.87 3.57 -35.33
N PRO A 643 -23.14 3.07 -34.31
CA PRO A 643 -22.18 3.71 -33.40
C PRO A 643 -20.73 3.17 -33.59
N ALA A 644 -19.63 3.77 -33.14
CA ALA A 644 -19.36 4.84 -32.14
C ALA A 644 -19.58 4.44 -30.66
N TYR A 645 -18.54 3.93 -30.00
CA TYR A 645 -18.53 3.62 -28.56
C TYR A 645 -18.81 4.84 -27.69
N HIS A 646 -19.85 4.80 -26.84
CA HIS A 646 -19.96 5.69 -25.68
C HIS A 646 -20.81 5.10 -24.54
N PHE A 647 -20.70 5.75 -23.37
CA PHE A 647 -21.24 5.30 -22.08
C PHE A 647 -22.78 5.28 -22.02
N ARG A 648 -23.33 4.39 -21.18
CA ARG A 648 -24.73 4.43 -20.74
C ARG A 648 -24.86 5.02 -19.34
N PRO A 649 -25.68 6.04 -19.12
CA PRO A 649 -26.37 6.27 -17.85
C PRO A 649 -27.49 5.22 -17.66
N ILE A 650 -27.95 5.01 -16.42
CA ILE A 650 -29.09 4.15 -16.10
C ILE A 650 -30.19 5.00 -15.45
N THR A 651 -31.37 5.04 -16.06
CA THR A 651 -32.62 5.36 -15.36
C THR A 651 -33.85 4.75 -16.04
N LEU A 652 -34.50 3.84 -15.30
CA LEU A 652 -35.95 3.59 -15.19
C LEU A 652 -36.84 3.64 -16.46
N TYR A 653 -37.38 2.47 -16.81
CA TYR A 653 -38.56 2.32 -17.66
C TYR A 653 -39.86 2.72 -16.94
N THR A 654 -40.81 3.29 -17.68
CA THR A 654 -42.25 3.21 -17.40
C THR A 654 -42.99 2.74 -18.66
N PRO A 655 -43.88 1.72 -18.58
CA PRO A 655 -44.59 1.20 -19.75
C PRO A 655 -45.89 1.97 -20.03
N GLN A 656 -46.19 2.20 -21.32
CA GLN A 656 -47.54 2.55 -21.77
C GLN A 656 -48.33 1.29 -22.15
N SER A 657 -49.66 1.37 -22.08
CA SER A 657 -50.59 0.25 -22.23
C SER A 657 -51.57 0.44 -23.39
N TYR A 658 -52.01 -0.65 -24.02
CA TYR A 658 -53.16 -0.67 -24.91
C TYR A 658 -53.98 -1.98 -24.80
N SER A 659 -55.19 -1.85 -24.25
CA SER A 659 -56.49 -2.33 -24.76
C SER A 659 -56.51 -3.39 -25.90
N ARG A 660 -57.39 -4.41 -25.93
CA ARG A 660 -58.50 -4.90 -25.05
C ARG A 660 -58.98 -6.29 -25.56
N ASP A 661 -59.61 -7.09 -24.69
CA ASP A 661 -60.89 -7.83 -24.89
C ASP A 661 -61.07 -8.87 -23.74
N VAL A 662 -61.96 -8.69 -22.76
CA VAL A 662 -63.44 -8.79 -22.75
C VAL A 662 -63.97 -10.22 -22.56
N SER A 663 -64.28 -10.58 -21.30
CA SER A 663 -65.55 -11.22 -20.90
C SER A 663 -65.74 -11.24 -19.37
N SER A 664 -67.00 -11.34 -18.96
CA SER A 664 -67.59 -11.31 -17.60
C SER A 664 -66.88 -12.15 -16.51
N THR A 665 -66.95 -11.83 -15.21
CA THR A 665 -68.20 -11.52 -14.46
C THR A 665 -68.01 -10.64 -13.21
N THR A 666 -69.01 -9.78 -12.96
CA THR A 666 -69.45 -8.99 -11.78
C THR A 666 -68.98 -9.49 -10.38
N VAL A 667 -68.79 -8.65 -9.33
CA VAL A 667 -69.67 -7.58 -8.80
C VAL A 667 -68.92 -6.38 -8.15
N ASN A 668 -69.39 -5.15 -8.45
CA ASN A 668 -69.52 -3.87 -7.70
C ASN A 668 -68.85 -3.70 -6.30
N SER A 669 -68.49 -2.52 -5.76
CA SER A 669 -68.41 -1.07 -6.14
C SER A 669 -68.05 -0.28 -4.85
N LEU A 670 -67.52 0.95 -4.76
CA LEU A 670 -66.94 2.05 -5.58
C LEU A 670 -66.07 2.90 -4.57
N PHE A 671 -65.48 4.08 -4.78
CA PHE A 671 -65.50 5.14 -5.81
C PHE A 671 -64.09 5.80 -5.90
N THR A 672 -63.97 7.06 -6.32
CA THR A 672 -62.74 7.81 -6.71
C THR A 672 -62.98 9.34 -6.61
N PRO A 673 -62.03 10.26 -6.95
CA PRO A 673 -60.60 10.40 -6.59
C PRO A 673 -60.27 11.87 -6.14
N VAL A 674 -59.15 12.47 -6.64
CA VAL A 674 -58.69 13.90 -6.58
C VAL A 674 -57.83 14.28 -5.36
N SER A 675 -56.71 15.04 -5.43
CA SER A 675 -55.70 15.35 -6.48
C SER A 675 -54.49 16.10 -5.84
N HIS A 676 -53.42 16.32 -6.62
CA HIS A 676 -52.25 17.19 -6.36
C HIS A 676 -51.22 16.78 -5.30
N CYS A 677 -49.94 16.98 -5.66
CA CYS A 677 -48.78 17.05 -4.77
C CYS A 677 -47.75 17.96 -5.48
N ASP A 678 -47.55 19.17 -4.95
CA ASP A 678 -46.72 20.19 -5.63
C ASP A 678 -45.26 20.16 -5.16
N ILE A 679 -44.35 20.42 -6.10
CA ILE A 679 -42.89 20.36 -5.89
C ILE A 679 -42.39 21.68 -5.30
N TYR A 680 -41.87 21.65 -4.07
CA TYR A 680 -41.36 22.84 -3.39
C TYR A 680 -39.92 23.20 -3.80
N HIS A 681 -39.76 24.26 -4.60
CA HIS A 681 -38.46 24.87 -4.86
C HIS A 681 -38.07 25.87 -3.75
N GLY A 682 -37.18 25.45 -2.85
CA GLY A 682 -36.64 26.32 -1.81
C GLY A 682 -35.71 27.40 -2.36
N LYS A 683 -36.19 28.65 -2.45
CA LYS A 683 -35.34 29.85 -2.58
C LYS A 683 -35.23 30.57 -1.23
N ARG A 684 -34.06 31.17 -0.99
CA ARG A 684 -33.78 31.98 0.20
C ARG A 684 -34.76 33.15 0.32
N PHE A 685 -35.24 33.39 1.53
CA PHE A 685 -35.44 34.74 2.06
C PHE A 685 -35.02 34.77 3.55
N LEU A 686 -34.48 35.90 3.98
CA LEU A 686 -34.24 36.24 5.37
C LEU A 686 -35.19 37.37 5.73
N GLU A 687 -35.86 37.29 6.88
CA GLU A 687 -36.05 38.41 7.81
C GLU A 687 -36.58 37.88 9.17
N PRO A 688 -36.37 38.62 10.29
CA PRO A 688 -36.66 38.12 11.63
C PRO A 688 -38.06 38.53 12.12
N VAL A 689 -38.63 37.73 13.03
CA VAL A 689 -39.77 38.15 13.86
C VAL A 689 -39.37 38.04 15.32
N ASN A 690 -39.42 39.17 16.02
CA ASN A 690 -39.25 39.27 17.46
C ASN A 690 -40.62 39.52 18.10
N SER A 691 -40.79 39.14 19.36
CA SER A 691 -41.96 39.39 20.22
C SER A 691 -43.34 38.96 19.70
N LEU A 692 -43.94 37.99 20.39
CA LEU A 692 -45.19 38.22 21.12
C LEU A 692 -45.32 37.18 22.25
N CYS A 693 -45.76 37.64 23.42
CA CYS A 693 -46.26 36.76 24.48
C CYS A 693 -47.59 36.12 23.99
N ASP A 694 -48.10 35.00 24.53
CA ASP A 694 -48.46 34.92 25.94
C ASP A 694 -48.89 33.49 26.39
N ASN A 695 -48.86 33.29 27.71
CA ASN A 695 -49.64 32.33 28.52
C ASN A 695 -49.53 30.79 28.36
N SER A 696 -49.46 30.15 29.54
CA SER A 696 -49.78 28.74 29.87
C SER A 696 -48.87 27.62 29.32
N SER A 697 -48.52 26.58 30.10
CA SER A 697 -48.72 26.38 31.55
C SER A 697 -47.85 25.26 32.15
N PHE A 698 -47.50 25.46 33.43
CA PHE A 698 -47.05 24.48 34.42
C PHE A 698 -45.65 23.83 34.29
N THR A 699 -44.97 23.83 35.43
CA THR A 699 -43.61 23.33 35.65
C THR A 699 -43.61 22.00 36.41
N SER A 700 -42.54 21.22 36.20
CA SER A 700 -41.84 20.34 37.17
C SER A 700 -42.63 19.59 38.27
N SER A 701 -42.34 18.30 38.43
CA SER A 701 -41.84 17.76 39.71
C SER A 701 -41.14 16.41 39.53
N VAL A 702 -40.26 16.08 40.48
CA VAL A 702 -39.55 14.80 40.60
C VAL A 702 -39.84 14.24 41.99
N TYR A 703 -39.99 12.91 42.12
CA TYR A 703 -39.53 12.03 43.23
C TYR A 703 -40.46 10.87 43.62
N HIS A 704 -39.80 9.85 44.18
CA HIS A 704 -40.26 8.69 44.96
C HIS A 704 -40.73 7.40 44.28
N MET A 705 -40.11 6.30 44.75
CA MET A 705 -40.47 4.89 44.56
C MET A 705 -41.50 4.44 45.61
N PRO A 706 -42.00 3.20 45.51
CA PRO A 706 -42.08 2.32 46.68
C PRO A 706 -41.34 0.99 46.49
N THR A 707 -40.86 0.42 47.60
CA THR A 707 -40.37 -0.97 47.72
C THR A 707 -41.50 -1.92 48.15
N PRO A 708 -41.25 -3.24 48.09
CA PRO A 708 -41.61 -4.10 49.22
C PRO A 708 -40.49 -5.09 49.65
N ILE A 709 -40.65 -5.61 50.86
CA ILE A 709 -39.80 -6.60 51.56
C ILE A 709 -40.68 -7.85 51.78
N THR A 710 -40.22 -9.12 51.71
CA THR A 710 -39.55 -9.90 52.77
C THR A 710 -39.21 -11.32 52.27
N THR A 711 -38.28 -12.03 52.93
CA THR A 711 -37.91 -13.45 52.72
C THR A 711 -38.67 -14.44 53.64
N PRO A 712 -38.51 -15.76 53.41
CA PRO A 712 -38.06 -16.66 54.49
C PRO A 712 -36.98 -17.70 54.05
N THR A 713 -36.47 -18.53 54.97
CA THR A 713 -35.34 -19.51 54.83
C THR A 713 -35.84 -20.98 54.91
N GLU A 714 -35.10 -22.11 54.96
CA GLU A 714 -33.68 -22.60 55.08
C GLU A 714 -33.69 -24.15 54.76
N PRO A 715 -32.66 -25.03 54.95
CA PRO A 715 -31.19 -24.92 55.16
C PRO A 715 -30.34 -25.90 54.25
N ALA A 716 -29.10 -26.21 54.68
CA ALA A 716 -28.20 -27.39 54.46
C ALA A 716 -28.44 -28.44 53.33
N ALA A 717 -27.50 -28.83 52.44
CA ALA A 717 -26.08 -29.30 52.53
C ALA A 717 -25.92 -30.84 52.76
N PRO A 718 -24.79 -31.55 52.43
CA PRO A 718 -23.48 -31.10 51.90
C PRO A 718 -23.03 -31.87 50.58
N PRO A 719 -21.81 -32.44 50.36
CA PRO A 719 -20.94 -32.00 49.25
C PRO A 719 -20.42 -33.10 48.28
N PHE A 720 -19.59 -32.70 47.31
CA PHE A 720 -18.57 -33.56 46.66
C PHE A 720 -17.32 -32.73 46.34
N ASP A 721 -16.14 -33.30 46.62
CA ASP A 721 -14.83 -32.65 46.48
C ASP A 721 -14.23 -32.81 45.07
N PHE A 722 -13.35 -31.89 44.68
CA PHE A 722 -12.15 -32.18 43.88
C PHE A 722 -11.07 -31.10 44.12
N GLU A 723 -9.81 -31.49 44.08
CA GLU A 723 -8.67 -30.76 44.64
C GLU A 723 -7.98 -29.76 43.69
N ASP A 724 -7.35 -28.76 44.31
CA ASP A 724 -6.17 -27.97 43.90
C ASP A 724 -5.73 -27.92 42.43
N TYR A 725 -5.72 -26.70 41.88
CA TYR A 725 -4.53 -26.16 41.19
C TYR A 725 -4.42 -24.65 41.45
N ASP A 726 -3.51 -24.26 42.34
CA ASP A 726 -3.38 -22.88 42.82
C ASP A 726 -2.49 -22.02 41.88
N TRP A 727 -2.92 -20.78 41.60
CA TRP A 727 -2.16 -19.83 40.77
C TRP A 727 -2.30 -18.39 41.30
N PRO A 728 -1.22 -17.76 41.81
CA PRO A 728 -1.30 -16.48 42.50
C PRO A 728 -1.45 -15.30 41.52
N ALA A 729 -2.70 -14.90 41.26
CA ALA A 729 -3.03 -13.71 40.50
C ALA A 729 -2.74 -12.41 41.29
N LYS A 730 -1.47 -11.98 41.36
CA LYS A 730 -1.10 -10.64 41.85
C LYS A 730 -1.86 -9.56 41.06
N THR A 731 -2.61 -8.71 41.76
CA THR A 731 -3.33 -7.61 41.10
C THR A 731 -2.39 -6.45 40.77
N PHE A 732 -2.71 -5.69 39.72
CA PHE A 732 -1.86 -4.63 39.17
C PHE A 732 -1.46 -3.54 40.19
N GLY A 733 -2.28 -3.32 41.22
CA GLY A 733 -1.97 -2.39 42.32
C GLY A 733 -0.85 -2.84 43.25
N GLN A 734 -0.66 -4.15 43.48
CA GLN A 734 0.38 -4.66 44.39
C GLN A 734 1.79 -4.50 43.79
N LEU A 735 1.94 -4.63 42.46
CA LEU A 735 3.20 -4.45 41.76
C LEU A 735 3.72 -2.99 41.74
N LEU A 736 2.91 -2.03 42.18
CA LEU A 736 3.28 -0.61 42.25
C LEU A 736 3.89 -0.19 43.60
N LEU A 737 3.58 -0.89 44.71
CA LEU A 737 4.19 -0.58 46.02
C LEU A 737 5.56 -1.27 46.23
N GLU A 738 5.78 -2.46 45.65
CA GLU A 738 7.06 -3.19 45.77
C GLU A 738 8.25 -2.48 45.09
N ARG A 739 8.03 -1.32 44.43
CA ARG A 739 9.06 -0.58 43.68
C ARG A 739 9.62 0.68 44.36
N TYR A 740 9.13 1.04 45.55
CA TYR A 740 9.55 2.26 46.27
C TYR A 740 10.22 2.01 47.65
N THR A 741 10.50 0.76 48.00
CA THR A 741 10.97 0.36 49.34
C THR A 741 12.24 -0.53 49.32
N CYS A 742 13.19 -0.26 48.42
CA CYS A 742 14.51 -0.91 48.43
C CYS A 742 15.63 -0.01 47.86
N SER A 743 16.26 0.81 48.71
CA SER A 743 17.45 1.61 48.34
C SER A 743 18.30 2.05 49.55
N SER A 744 18.44 1.22 50.59
CA SER A 744 19.14 1.61 51.83
C SER A 744 19.87 0.50 52.59
N SER A 745 20.66 -0.34 51.91
CA SER A 745 21.78 -1.07 52.55
C SER A 745 22.73 -1.74 51.54
N LEU A 746 24.02 -1.41 51.61
CA LEU A 746 25.16 -2.34 51.72
C LEU A 746 26.50 -1.61 51.53
N SER A 747 27.29 -1.59 52.59
CA SER A 747 28.69 -1.18 52.62
C SER A 747 29.57 -2.41 52.81
N GLY A 748 30.66 -2.57 52.05
CA GLY A 748 31.63 -3.64 52.29
C GLY A 748 32.66 -3.83 51.19
N ASP A 749 33.84 -3.25 51.42
CA ASP A 749 35.21 -3.68 51.02
C ASP A 749 35.57 -4.04 49.56
N GLY A 750 36.85 -3.81 49.22
CA GLY A 750 37.47 -4.34 47.98
C GLY A 750 38.27 -3.35 47.13
N SER A 751 39.22 -2.62 47.69
CA SER A 751 40.09 -1.71 46.92
C SER A 751 41.37 -2.38 46.40
N SER A 752 41.86 -1.95 45.22
CA SER A 752 43.24 -2.19 44.79
C SER A 752 43.71 -1.13 43.78
N THR A 753 44.98 -0.71 43.88
CA THR A 753 45.67 0.32 43.07
C THR A 753 45.11 1.76 43.18
N GLY A 754 45.91 2.83 43.32
CA GLY A 754 47.33 2.89 43.68
C GLY A 754 47.99 4.25 43.35
N SER A 755 48.71 4.86 44.31
CA SER A 755 49.53 6.11 44.17
C SER A 755 48.79 7.42 43.79
N SER A 756 49.22 8.63 44.15
CA SER A 756 50.36 9.11 44.98
C SER A 756 50.14 10.57 45.46
N SER A 757 50.95 11.04 46.43
CA SER A 757 51.17 12.46 46.86
C SER A 757 49.96 13.22 47.45
N LEU A 758 50.00 13.75 48.68
CA LEU A 758 50.85 14.84 49.26
C LEU A 758 50.46 16.24 48.70
N ASP A 759 50.25 17.30 49.51
CA ASP A 759 50.48 17.46 50.96
C ASP A 759 49.68 18.61 51.63
N GLN A 760 49.57 18.60 52.98
CA GLN A 760 49.29 19.70 53.95
C GLN A 760 48.09 20.68 53.74
N GLY A 761 47.41 21.23 54.78
CA GLY A 761 47.49 21.05 56.25
C GLY A 761 46.69 22.13 57.03
N GLY A 762 46.40 21.91 58.32
CA GLY A 762 45.74 22.87 59.26
C GLY A 762 44.20 22.70 59.38
N VAL A 763 43.54 22.40 60.53
CA VAL A 763 43.60 22.89 61.93
C VAL A 763 43.07 24.35 62.02
N THR A 764 41.79 24.66 62.30
CA THR A 764 40.89 24.40 63.47
C THR A 764 41.27 25.21 64.74
N PRO A 765 40.40 25.40 65.78
CA PRO A 765 38.93 25.23 65.93
C PRO A 765 38.20 26.38 66.69
N THR A 766 36.94 26.12 67.11
CA THR A 766 36.17 26.72 68.25
C THR A 766 35.27 27.94 67.97
N SER A 767 34.15 28.18 68.69
CA SER A 767 33.66 27.57 69.95
C SER A 767 32.12 27.58 70.14
N HIS A 768 31.56 26.58 70.85
CA HIS A 768 30.31 26.63 71.65
C HIS A 768 28.94 26.90 70.95
N SER A 769 27.76 26.45 71.46
CA SER A 769 27.43 25.42 72.47
C SER A 769 25.89 25.17 72.58
N HIS A 770 25.45 23.93 72.85
CA HIS A 770 24.15 23.52 73.47
C HIS A 770 22.81 23.95 72.77
N THR A 771 21.63 23.31 72.90
CA THR A 771 21.16 21.95 73.27
C THR A 771 19.69 21.77 72.77
N ASN A 772 19.21 20.52 72.71
CA ASN A 772 17.83 20.00 72.91
C ASN A 772 16.69 21.00 73.32
N SER A 773 15.40 20.85 72.97
CA SER A 773 14.68 19.86 72.11
C SER A 773 13.15 20.13 72.03
N LEU A 774 12.49 19.63 70.95
CA LEU A 774 11.10 19.09 70.89
C LEU A 774 9.82 19.95 71.16
N SER A 775 8.98 20.02 70.09
CA SER A 775 7.51 19.77 70.00
C SER A 775 6.42 20.64 70.68
N SER A 776 5.54 21.23 69.84
CA SER A 776 4.08 21.46 70.02
C SER A 776 3.47 21.93 68.67
N LEU A 777 2.55 21.22 67.99
CA LEU A 777 1.09 21.05 68.16
C LEU A 777 0.21 22.09 67.41
N ASN A 778 -1.03 21.68 67.06
CA ASN A 778 -1.92 22.30 66.05
C ASN A 778 -2.81 23.45 66.56
N GLU A 779 -3.36 24.26 65.63
CA GLU A 779 -4.68 24.91 65.77
C GLU A 779 -5.49 24.90 64.45
N LEU A 780 -6.79 25.22 64.54
CA LEU A 780 -7.85 25.06 63.52
C LEU A 780 -8.92 26.16 63.66
N ALA A 781 -9.41 26.76 62.57
CA ALA A 781 -10.68 27.51 62.53
C ALA A 781 -11.22 27.77 61.10
N SER A 782 -12.55 27.94 60.99
CA SER A 782 -13.34 28.34 59.79
C SER A 782 -14.20 29.60 60.15
N PRO A 783 -15.35 30.04 59.54
CA PRO A 783 -16.23 29.48 58.49
C PRO A 783 -16.79 30.53 57.45
N LEU A 784 -18.04 30.33 56.97
CA LEU A 784 -18.75 30.93 55.81
C LEU A 784 -19.55 32.24 56.08
N LEU A 785 -19.83 33.05 55.03
CA LEU A 785 -21.07 33.84 54.70
C LEU A 785 -20.83 34.83 53.52
N GLY A 786 -21.79 35.54 52.89
CA GLY A 786 -23.26 35.59 53.13
C GLY A 786 -24.22 36.38 52.20
N SER A 787 -23.79 37.08 51.13
CA SER A 787 -24.62 37.90 50.16
C SER A 787 -25.20 39.26 50.65
N PHE A 788 -25.17 40.30 49.80
CA PHE A 788 -26.32 41.19 49.43
C PHE A 788 -25.95 42.21 48.31
N ALA A 789 -26.96 42.87 47.71
CA ALA A 789 -26.95 43.48 46.37
C ALA A 789 -26.73 45.01 46.25
N SER A 790 -26.46 45.48 45.02
CA SER A 790 -27.05 46.71 44.43
C SER A 790 -26.95 46.71 42.87
N GLN A 791 -27.55 47.70 42.18
CA GLN A 791 -27.85 47.66 40.72
C GLN A 791 -27.16 48.77 39.90
N SER A 792 -26.88 48.52 38.62
CA SER A 792 -27.12 49.48 37.50
C SER A 792 -26.83 48.87 36.10
N GLN A 793 -27.41 49.46 35.06
CA GLN A 793 -27.33 49.15 33.63
C GLN A 793 -27.67 50.45 32.83
N PRO A 794 -27.54 50.50 31.49
CA PRO A 794 -26.45 50.06 30.61
C PRO A 794 -26.08 51.21 29.61
N LEU A 795 -25.27 50.95 28.57
CA LEU A 795 -25.41 51.65 27.27
C LEU A 795 -24.63 50.98 26.12
N HIS A 796 -25.11 51.16 24.89
CA HIS A 796 -24.54 50.62 23.64
C HIS A 796 -23.49 51.55 23.01
N SER A 797 -22.56 50.98 22.24
CA SER A 797 -21.79 51.68 21.20
C SER A 797 -22.33 51.33 19.80
N ALA A 798 -22.60 52.33 18.97
CA ALA A 798 -22.97 52.17 17.56
C ALA A 798 -21.78 52.41 16.62
N LEU A 799 -21.87 51.92 15.38
CA LEU A 799 -20.94 52.24 14.29
C LEU A 799 -21.72 52.75 13.07
N GLY A 800 -21.29 53.90 12.53
CA GLY A 800 -21.77 54.50 11.29
C GLY A 800 -20.65 54.55 10.24
N ALA A 801 -21.01 54.65 8.97
CA ALA A 801 -20.11 54.42 7.83
C ALA A 801 -19.81 55.69 6.98
N SER A 802 -19.13 55.49 5.84
CA SER A 802 -18.80 56.45 4.75
C SER A 802 -17.47 57.21 4.91
N ARG A 803 -16.74 57.66 3.86
CA ARG A 803 -16.70 57.35 2.40
C ARG A 803 -15.49 58.08 1.75
N LEU A 804 -14.96 57.58 0.60
CA LEU A 804 -14.11 58.30 -0.40
C LEU A 804 -12.72 58.77 0.10
N SER A 805 -11.70 59.11 -0.71
CA SER A 805 -11.30 58.76 -2.11
C SER A 805 -9.81 59.14 -2.33
N ASP A 806 -9.22 58.75 -3.48
CA ASP A 806 -7.98 59.31 -4.11
C ASP A 806 -6.62 59.13 -3.36
N SER A 807 -5.44 59.24 -3.98
CA SER A 807 -4.94 58.78 -5.32
C SER A 807 -3.39 58.63 -5.31
N ASP A 808 -2.83 57.98 -6.34
CA ASP A 808 -1.43 58.03 -6.85
C ASP A 808 -0.18 57.87 -5.93
N ALA A 809 0.76 56.98 -6.32
CA ALA A 809 2.17 57.30 -6.66
C ALA A 809 3.18 56.11 -6.56
N THR A 810 3.46 55.49 -7.71
CA THR A 810 4.78 55.07 -8.27
C THR A 810 6.07 54.81 -7.43
N ILE A 811 6.83 53.81 -7.93
CA ILE A 811 8.32 53.70 -8.06
C ILE A 811 9.16 52.88 -7.04
N CYS A 812 9.69 51.76 -7.57
CA CYS A 812 11.03 51.14 -7.43
C CYS A 812 11.77 50.93 -6.07
N SER A 813 11.88 49.63 -5.74
CA SER A 813 13.15 48.84 -5.70
C SER A 813 14.09 48.85 -4.47
N ALA A 814 14.94 47.81 -4.48
CA ALA A 814 16.24 47.70 -3.80
C ALA A 814 16.33 47.48 -2.27
N ALA A 815 16.24 46.19 -1.90
CA ALA A 815 17.32 45.42 -1.27
C ALA A 815 17.81 45.65 0.19
N SER A 816 18.13 44.50 0.79
CA SER A 816 19.11 44.22 1.86
C SER A 816 18.70 44.46 3.33
N SER A 817 19.20 43.54 4.18
CA SER A 817 19.57 43.74 5.60
C SER A 817 18.47 44.15 6.59
N LEU A 818 18.41 43.72 7.84
CA LEU A 818 19.00 42.68 8.70
C LEU A 818 18.45 42.99 10.12
N GLU A 819 18.68 42.11 11.10
CA GLU A 819 18.59 42.36 12.55
C GLU A 819 17.22 42.61 13.24
N SER A 820 16.90 41.67 14.14
CA SER A 820 16.15 41.80 15.41
C SER A 820 14.77 42.49 15.46
N LEU A 821 13.74 41.69 15.76
CA LEU A 821 13.43 41.35 17.16
C LEU A 821 12.80 39.94 17.28
#